data_AF-A0A1H1AM60-F1
#
_entry.id   AF-A0A1H1AM60-F1
#
_cell.length_a   1.000
_cell.length_b   1.000
_cell.length_c   1.000
_cell.angle_alpha   90.00
_cell.angle_beta   90.00
_cell.angle_gamma   90.00
#
_symmetry.space_group_name_H-M   'P 1'
#
loop_
_entity.id
_entity.type
_entity.pdbx_description
1 polymer ?
#
loop_
_entity_poly.entity_id
_entity_poly.type
_entity_poly.pdbx_seq_one_letter_code
_entity_poly.pdbx_strand_id
1 'polypeptide(L)'
;MRKCILLYLFIINISINGQVLEENFVPNGNSMPDVLTNIQNISPPSPEAFNFSKYGNVPVGLFTGSPNFNLDLTNFQLGNIKIPISLNYSSNGIHVDQMNGSVGLGWIFINAGVITRTIRDKPDDYSNMNGEDEVPDVINIGINNPQSINYFLKCESDDFDSEPDLYTANFMGNNLKFVFNNSNVPVLLDKSNFKISGSVSGNQFVITGIDGTQYTFSAYERIKNSTSPGMHGGVYVNAQAWYLTSVKNNDDIVNIEYDSSDFTYVLSKLQTMTYTLPSQIQYKYGGYQDHPETCASCGGCSIYGFQMIANVNDQIYTTTQNIFGSKRIKRIYNNRNQNQLTFEYNSQPNDVYKLKNIKKYDNQNKLIDNIDLTYVLTSNNRLYLTNVTNTIKNLAHTFEYYNKEALPARFTYSRDKWGYYNAKNNTTYIPNIDNAMITYSGADQNVNSDAGYYGLLKTIKYPTGGTSILVYENHGSSNQLIGGYRIKTTTDTSEIGITPVTKNYLYYDLVELRKPYYFENRKIFSTCEGSSQPPMYAMYHAITSSNIHQLMSLNPNLFYGKVIEEISGNGKVTHIFETNADYWGNNIKGDPVPTSQWTNFGWNNGKEKSTIFEDADGNKLKTITYNYVEDQSNKTEVRAIARRKLFSPVVYNSTWNNFENLDMIMYKNISRFTYLQSQITTDYLNGNPVVSSTQYFYTNPAHYQLTLKESTTPDGVVLKKLYQYAHEKGNQLMIDKNMVGMPLETNTTQTINGATKTLSKTETIYPTSIPTTQAGNLVLPLSVKSYDIQNNTSSTEVTYDKYDSKGNLQQYTTKDGVSVTIIWGYNNIQPIAKVEGATYDQLVNSGLISAIVSASDLDAANPANEAALITALDSFRNNSALSGYQVSTYTYDPLIGVTSITPPSGIREVYLYDTANRLKEIRESNATGKLLKEFKYNYKN
;
A
#
# COMPACT_ATOMS: atom_id res chain seq x y z
N MET A 1 -16.65 8.54 5.80
CA MET A 1 -16.28 9.26 4.55
C MET A 1 -17.28 9.04 3.41
N ARG A 2 -17.62 7.78 3.04
CA ARG A 2 -18.63 7.51 2.00
C ARG A 2 -20.05 7.94 2.38
N LYS A 3 -20.51 7.77 3.63
CA LYS A 3 -21.86 8.22 4.03
C LYS A 3 -22.05 9.74 3.98
N CYS A 4 -21.06 10.56 4.35
CA CYS A 4 -21.16 12.03 4.21
C CYS A 4 -21.08 12.50 2.74
N ILE A 5 -20.30 11.82 1.89
CA ILE A 5 -20.23 12.11 0.44
C ILE A 5 -21.51 11.59 -0.27
N LEU A 6 -22.05 10.44 0.13
CA LEU A 6 -23.35 9.92 -0.33
C LEU A 6 -24.49 10.82 0.15
N LEU A 7 -24.43 11.39 1.36
CA LEU A 7 -25.39 12.39 1.83
C LEU A 7 -25.27 13.68 1.01
N TYR A 8 -24.05 14.10 0.65
CA TYR A 8 -23.80 15.26 -0.22
C TYR A 8 -24.35 15.05 -1.65
N LEU A 9 -24.31 13.81 -2.17
CA LEU A 9 -24.93 13.43 -3.44
C LEU A 9 -26.46 13.23 -3.32
N PHE A 10 -26.98 12.85 -2.15
CA PHE A 10 -28.43 12.68 -1.89
C PHE A 10 -29.18 14.03 -1.82
N ILE A 11 -28.48 15.13 -1.51
CA ILE A 11 -29.07 16.45 -1.30
C ILE A 11 -29.20 17.27 -2.61
N ILE A 12 -28.49 16.93 -3.70
CA ILE A 12 -28.40 17.78 -4.91
C ILE A 12 -29.51 17.55 -5.96
N ASN A 13 -30.38 16.54 -5.82
CA ASN A 13 -31.51 16.34 -6.76
C ASN A 13 -32.79 17.04 -6.29
N ILE A 14 -32.87 18.38 -6.41
CA ILE A 14 -34.13 19.15 -6.34
C ILE A 14 -34.16 20.22 -7.45
N SER A 15 -34.95 19.90 -8.49
CA SER A 15 -35.84 20.75 -9.31
C SER A 15 -35.30 21.86 -10.23
N ILE A 16 -35.37 21.61 -11.55
CA ILE A 16 -35.91 22.58 -12.53
C ILE A 16 -36.78 21.81 -13.55
N ASN A 17 -38.10 22.00 -13.51
CA ASN A 17 -39.02 21.61 -14.58
C ASN A 17 -39.95 22.79 -14.85
N GLY A 18 -39.86 23.37 -16.04
CA GLY A 18 -40.79 24.37 -16.57
C GLY A 18 -40.98 24.14 -18.05
N GLN A 19 -42.23 23.85 -18.45
CA GLN A 19 -42.65 23.64 -19.84
C GLN A 19 -42.56 24.93 -20.66
N VAL A 20 -42.21 24.83 -21.95
CA VAL A 20 -42.46 25.89 -22.94
C VAL A 20 -43.05 25.25 -24.20
N LEU A 21 -44.20 25.77 -24.61
CA LEU A 21 -44.87 25.51 -25.88
C LEU A 21 -44.19 26.33 -27.00
N GLU A 22 -44.13 25.74 -28.20
CA GLU A 22 -43.60 26.35 -29.42
C GLU A 22 -44.45 27.54 -29.92
N GLU A 23 -43.80 28.59 -30.41
CA GLU A 23 -44.00 29.10 -31.79
C GLU A 23 -42.93 30.16 -32.16
N ASN A 24 -42.51 30.11 -33.43
CA ASN A 24 -41.46 30.93 -34.05
C ASN A 24 -41.97 32.31 -34.48
N PHE A 25 -41.13 33.36 -34.42
CA PHE A 25 -40.80 34.30 -35.54
C PHE A 25 -39.75 35.36 -35.10
N VAL A 26 -38.94 35.81 -36.06
CA VAL A 26 -37.64 36.54 -35.99
C VAL A 26 -37.84 38.02 -36.46
N PRO A 27 -36.86 38.96 -36.52
CA PRO A 27 -35.90 39.56 -35.56
C PRO A 27 -36.00 41.12 -35.46
N ASN A 28 -35.32 41.76 -34.48
CA ASN A 28 -34.27 42.81 -34.69
C ASN A 28 -34.02 43.71 -33.45
N GLY A 29 -32.73 43.90 -33.12
CA GLY A 29 -32.19 45.17 -32.62
C GLY A 29 -31.82 45.31 -31.14
N ASN A 30 -30.52 45.15 -30.84
CA ASN A 30 -29.74 45.77 -29.75
C ASN A 30 -30.04 45.42 -28.28
N SER A 31 -29.24 44.53 -27.67
CA SER A 31 -28.68 44.67 -26.31
C SER A 31 -27.76 43.47 -25.96
N MET A 32 -26.90 43.67 -24.96
CA MET A 32 -25.75 42.87 -24.48
C MET A 32 -25.82 41.33 -24.64
N PRO A 33 -24.68 40.64 -24.89
CA PRO A 33 -24.63 39.19 -24.85
C PRO A 33 -24.73 38.70 -23.39
N ASP A 34 -25.78 37.92 -23.15
CA ASP A 34 -26.10 37.17 -21.94
C ASP A 34 -24.98 36.15 -21.62
N VAL A 35 -24.20 36.39 -20.56
CA VAL A 35 -23.03 35.58 -20.15
C VAL A 35 -23.46 34.38 -19.30
N LEU A 36 -24.52 33.68 -19.72
CA LEU A 36 -24.96 32.40 -19.13
C LEU A 36 -25.06 31.26 -20.16
N THR A 37 -24.62 31.48 -21.40
CA THR A 37 -24.60 30.44 -22.45
C THR A 37 -23.25 30.38 -23.18
N ASN A 38 -22.18 30.04 -22.45
CA ASN A 38 -20.97 29.40 -23.01
C ASN A 38 -20.06 28.87 -21.89
N ILE A 39 -20.58 27.94 -21.11
CA ILE A 39 -19.72 27.02 -20.35
C ILE A 39 -19.26 25.97 -21.36
N GLN A 40 -17.98 25.95 -21.70
CA GLN A 40 -17.42 24.80 -22.41
C GLN A 40 -17.72 23.53 -21.60
N ASN A 41 -18.50 22.66 -22.22
CA ASN A 41 -18.84 21.34 -21.72
C ASN A 41 -17.60 20.44 -21.86
N ILE A 42 -16.66 20.56 -20.91
CA ILE A 42 -15.61 19.56 -20.74
C ILE A 42 -16.27 18.37 -20.06
N SER A 43 -16.53 17.32 -20.85
CA SER A 43 -17.00 16.04 -20.36
C SER A 43 -15.80 15.27 -19.80
N PRO A 44 -15.64 15.11 -18.47
CA PRO A 44 -14.88 13.98 -17.96
C PRO A 44 -15.63 12.70 -18.34
N PRO A 45 -14.95 11.58 -18.65
CA PRO A 45 -15.63 10.30 -18.69
C PRO A 45 -16.36 10.11 -17.36
N SER A 46 -17.61 9.62 -17.39
CA SER A 46 -18.42 9.46 -16.18
C SER A 46 -17.63 8.68 -15.11
N PRO A 47 -17.83 8.95 -13.81
CA PRO A 47 -17.25 8.15 -12.73
C PRO A 47 -17.48 6.64 -12.89
N GLU A 48 -18.56 6.25 -13.56
CA GLU A 48 -18.83 4.90 -14.02
C GLU A 48 -17.92 4.44 -15.18
N ALA A 49 -17.69 5.25 -16.22
CA ALA A 49 -16.76 4.94 -17.33
C ALA A 49 -15.28 4.76 -16.88
N PHE A 50 -14.87 5.41 -15.78
CA PHE A 50 -13.56 5.19 -15.15
C PHE A 50 -13.51 3.91 -14.28
N ASN A 51 -14.65 3.47 -13.73
CA ASN A 51 -14.72 2.18 -13.03
C ASN A 51 -14.85 0.98 -13.99
N PHE A 52 -15.28 1.21 -15.24
CA PHE A 52 -15.42 0.16 -16.26
C PHE A 52 -14.12 -0.24 -16.97
N SER A 53 -13.02 0.51 -16.82
CA SER A 53 -11.69 0.15 -17.32
C SER A 53 -10.94 -0.87 -16.43
N LYS A 54 -11.56 -1.34 -15.35
CA LYS A 54 -10.92 -2.20 -14.34
C LYS A 54 -10.81 -3.68 -14.71
N TYR A 55 -11.45 -4.11 -15.81
CA TYR A 55 -11.40 -5.50 -16.27
C TYR A 55 -10.91 -5.53 -17.72
N GLY A 56 -9.77 -6.20 -17.96
CA GLY A 56 -9.10 -6.26 -19.25
C GLY A 56 -8.02 -5.19 -19.50
N ASN A 57 -7.28 -4.78 -18.47
CA ASN A 57 -6.10 -3.92 -18.61
C ASN A 57 -5.26 -4.10 -17.34
N VAL A 58 -4.25 -4.97 -17.38
CA VAL A 58 -3.36 -5.19 -16.23
C VAL A 58 -2.48 -3.95 -16.07
N PRO A 59 -2.63 -3.15 -14.99
CA PRO A 59 -1.76 -2.01 -14.78
C PRO A 59 -0.30 -2.47 -14.72
N VAL A 60 0.58 -1.77 -15.41
CA VAL A 60 2.03 -1.97 -15.29
C VAL A 60 2.53 -0.94 -14.29
N GLY A 61 3.30 -1.37 -13.29
CA GLY A 61 4.08 -0.47 -12.46
C GLY A 61 5.13 0.19 -13.35
N LEU A 62 4.80 1.30 -14.01
CA LEU A 62 5.62 1.88 -15.08
C LEU A 62 7.06 2.12 -14.62
N PHE A 63 7.25 2.59 -13.39
CA PHE A 63 8.57 2.82 -12.81
C PHE A 63 9.44 1.54 -12.72
N THR A 64 8.87 0.36 -12.48
CA THR A 64 9.59 -0.92 -12.31
C THR A 64 9.40 -1.89 -13.47
N GLY A 65 8.43 -1.65 -14.35
CA GLY A 65 8.01 -2.54 -15.42
C GLY A 65 7.27 -3.81 -14.97
N SER A 66 6.92 -3.95 -13.68
CA SER A 66 6.20 -5.13 -13.18
C SER A 66 4.71 -5.09 -13.54
N PRO A 67 4.04 -6.22 -13.82
CA PRO A 67 2.58 -6.27 -13.83
C PRO A 67 2.05 -5.95 -12.42
N ASN A 68 0.85 -5.39 -12.33
CA ASN A 68 0.19 -5.07 -11.07
C ASN A 68 -1.32 -5.38 -11.18
N PHE A 69 -1.67 -6.66 -11.28
CA PHE A 69 -3.06 -7.10 -11.41
C PHE A 69 -3.70 -7.29 -10.03
N ASN A 70 -4.73 -6.51 -9.69
CA ASN A 70 -5.51 -6.69 -8.46
C ASN A 70 -6.87 -7.35 -8.76
N LEU A 71 -7.08 -8.54 -8.21
CA LEU A 71 -8.33 -9.30 -8.28
C LEU A 71 -9.10 -9.15 -6.95
N ASP A 72 -10.15 -8.34 -6.97
CA ASP A 72 -11.05 -8.20 -5.83
C ASP A 72 -11.91 -9.47 -5.67
N LEU A 73 -11.75 -10.18 -4.55
CA LEU A 73 -12.50 -11.41 -4.27
C LEU A 73 -13.83 -11.09 -3.59
N THR A 74 -13.76 -10.36 -2.48
CA THR A 74 -14.92 -9.89 -1.72
C THR A 74 -14.49 -8.78 -0.74
N ASN A 75 -15.38 -8.35 0.14
CA ASN A 75 -15.05 -7.41 1.21
C ASN A 75 -15.95 -7.62 2.44
N PHE A 76 -15.44 -7.24 3.61
CA PHE A 76 -16.24 -7.05 4.81
C PHE A 76 -16.65 -5.58 4.93
N GLN A 77 -17.93 -5.30 5.17
CA GLN A 77 -18.43 -3.94 5.34
C GLN A 77 -19.25 -3.85 6.63
N LEU A 78 -18.94 -2.87 7.48
CA LEU A 78 -19.72 -2.51 8.66
C LEU A 78 -19.66 -0.99 8.84
N GLY A 79 -20.79 -0.30 8.69
CA GLY A 79 -20.81 1.17 8.79
C GLY A 79 -19.81 1.81 7.83
N ASN A 80 -18.85 2.57 8.36
CA ASN A 80 -17.76 3.17 7.59
C ASN A 80 -16.52 2.26 7.40
N ILE A 81 -16.47 1.12 8.09
CA ILE A 81 -15.35 0.18 8.01
C ILE A 81 -15.53 -0.70 6.78
N LYS A 82 -14.54 -0.69 5.89
CA LYS A 82 -14.45 -1.58 4.72
C LYS A 82 -13.11 -2.31 4.72
N ILE A 83 -13.14 -3.63 4.83
CA ILE A 83 -11.95 -4.48 4.71
C ILE A 83 -11.99 -5.18 3.35
N PRO A 84 -11.14 -4.78 2.38
CA PRO A 84 -11.04 -5.47 1.10
C PRO A 84 -10.34 -6.83 1.26
N ILE A 85 -10.82 -7.84 0.53
CA ILE A 85 -10.19 -9.14 0.39
C ILE A 85 -9.87 -9.32 -1.10
N SER A 86 -8.59 -9.27 -1.45
CA SER A 86 -8.16 -9.32 -2.85
C SER A 86 -6.84 -10.09 -3.02
N LEU A 87 -6.55 -10.48 -4.26
CA LEU A 87 -5.26 -11.05 -4.66
C LEU A 87 -4.55 -10.05 -5.56
N ASN A 88 -3.27 -9.82 -5.33
CA ASN A 88 -2.45 -9.00 -6.20
C ASN A 88 -1.36 -9.84 -6.86
N TYR A 89 -1.24 -9.79 -8.18
CA TYR A 89 -0.12 -10.34 -8.91
C TYR A 89 0.86 -9.22 -9.26
N SER A 90 2.07 -9.30 -8.72
CA SER A 90 3.17 -8.37 -9.01
C SER A 90 4.50 -9.09 -8.94
N SER A 91 5.16 -9.26 -10.10
CA SER A 91 6.43 -9.97 -10.18
C SER A 91 7.24 -9.55 -11.41
N ASN A 92 8.51 -9.22 -11.18
CA ASN A 92 9.55 -9.07 -12.21
C ASN A 92 10.32 -10.38 -12.46
N GLY A 93 9.82 -11.53 -12.01
CA GLY A 93 10.51 -12.81 -12.09
C GLY A 93 10.31 -13.64 -10.83
N ILE A 94 10.37 -14.96 -10.97
CA ILE A 94 10.31 -15.88 -9.84
C ILE A 94 11.73 -16.27 -9.44
N HIS A 95 12.15 -15.89 -8.22
CA HIS A 95 13.47 -16.29 -7.74
C HIS A 95 13.52 -17.80 -7.47
N VAL A 96 14.68 -18.39 -7.71
CA VAL A 96 14.89 -19.83 -7.49
C VAL A 96 14.70 -20.21 -6.02
N ASP A 97 15.00 -19.33 -5.06
CA ASP A 97 14.79 -19.57 -3.63
C ASP A 97 13.42 -19.12 -3.09
N GLN A 98 12.61 -18.46 -3.91
CA GLN A 98 11.28 -17.95 -3.54
C GLN A 98 10.36 -19.06 -3.02
N MET A 99 9.67 -18.78 -1.92
CA MET A 99 8.62 -19.64 -1.36
C MET A 99 7.31 -19.49 -2.13
N ASN A 100 6.48 -20.54 -2.11
CA ASN A 100 5.21 -20.55 -2.81
C ASN A 100 4.19 -19.55 -2.25
N GLY A 101 4.24 -19.24 -0.95
CA GLY A 101 3.23 -18.40 -0.28
C GLY A 101 1.86 -19.10 -0.17
N SER A 102 0.90 -18.40 0.44
CA SER A 102 -0.44 -18.96 0.71
C SER A 102 -1.36 -18.98 -0.53
N VAL A 103 -1.00 -18.28 -1.60
CA VAL A 103 -1.80 -18.15 -2.83
C VAL A 103 -0.98 -18.42 -4.10
N GLY A 104 0.20 -19.02 -3.97
CA GLY A 104 1.06 -19.41 -5.10
C GLY A 104 2.01 -18.31 -5.56
N LEU A 105 2.97 -18.70 -6.42
CA LEU A 105 4.08 -17.86 -6.84
C LEU A 105 3.64 -16.61 -7.60
N GLY A 106 4.23 -15.46 -7.24
CA GLY A 106 3.94 -14.15 -7.82
C GLY A 106 2.63 -13.50 -7.32
N TRP A 107 1.81 -14.21 -6.55
CA TRP A 107 0.59 -13.68 -5.96
C TRP A 107 0.79 -13.28 -4.50
N ILE A 108 0.15 -12.18 -4.11
CA ILE A 108 0.10 -11.66 -2.75
C ILE A 108 -1.37 -11.64 -2.31
N PHE A 109 -1.66 -12.19 -1.14
CA PHE A 109 -2.99 -12.13 -0.56
C PHE A 109 -3.15 -10.83 0.24
N ILE A 110 -3.93 -9.89 -0.29
CA ILE A 110 -4.28 -8.64 0.40
C ILE A 110 -5.50 -8.92 1.29
N ASN A 111 -5.27 -8.82 2.59
CA ASN A 111 -6.27 -9.02 3.63
C ASN A 111 -6.26 -7.86 4.64
N ALA A 112 -6.78 -8.10 5.85
CA ALA A 112 -7.04 -7.08 6.87
C ALA A 112 -5.88 -6.09 7.09
N GLY A 113 -4.70 -6.58 7.48
CA GLY A 113 -3.51 -5.76 7.67
C GLY A 113 -2.48 -6.36 8.63
N VAL A 114 -1.23 -5.91 8.51
CA VAL A 114 -0.09 -6.38 9.29
C VAL A 114 0.94 -5.26 9.48
N ILE A 115 1.60 -5.26 10.63
CA ILE A 115 2.85 -4.52 10.89
C ILE A 115 3.97 -5.55 10.87
N THR A 116 4.99 -5.35 10.04
CA THR A 116 6.19 -6.19 9.97
C THR A 116 7.40 -5.42 10.44
N ARG A 117 8.32 -6.10 11.12
CA ARG A 117 9.61 -5.56 11.60
C ARG A 117 10.75 -6.15 10.78
N THR A 118 11.67 -5.29 10.36
CA THR A 118 12.96 -5.66 9.78
C THR A 118 14.03 -5.36 10.82
N ILE A 119 14.63 -6.43 11.35
CA ILE A 119 15.69 -6.29 12.34
C ILE A 119 16.97 -5.77 11.66
N ARG A 120 17.59 -4.76 12.26
CA ARG A 120 18.89 -4.21 11.84
C ARG A 120 19.85 -4.38 13.01
N ASP A 121 20.97 -5.08 12.79
CA ASP A 121 21.85 -5.58 13.85
C ASP A 121 21.14 -6.57 14.81
N LYS A 122 20.50 -6.07 15.87
CA LYS A 122 19.85 -6.87 16.92
C LYS A 122 18.39 -6.45 17.09
N PRO A 123 17.53 -7.31 17.67
CA PRO A 123 16.20 -6.86 18.03
C PRO A 123 16.30 -5.79 19.12
N ASP A 124 15.77 -4.59 18.86
CA ASP A 124 15.64 -3.48 19.81
C ASP A 124 15.12 -3.91 21.22
N ASP A 125 14.35 -5.00 21.35
CA ASP A 125 13.77 -5.51 22.60
C ASP A 125 14.68 -6.48 23.39
N TYR A 126 15.89 -6.76 22.91
CA TYR A 126 16.81 -7.77 23.45
C TYR A 126 18.13 -7.21 23.99
N SER A 127 18.43 -5.93 23.79
CA SER A 127 19.71 -5.35 24.25
C SER A 127 19.67 -5.04 25.76
N ASN A 128 20.57 -5.66 26.54
CA ASN A 128 20.74 -5.35 27.98
C ASN A 128 21.40 -3.97 28.21
N MET A 129 21.92 -3.37 27.16
CA MET A 129 22.38 -1.97 27.08
C MET A 129 21.45 -1.23 26.12
N ASN A 130 20.18 -1.07 26.51
CA ASN A 130 19.18 -0.36 25.71
C ASN A 130 19.70 1.01 25.28
N GLY A 131 19.48 1.36 24.02
CA GLY A 131 19.83 2.63 23.37
C GLY A 131 19.14 3.86 23.94
N GLU A 132 19.30 4.13 25.23
CA GLU A 132 18.96 5.43 25.81
C GLU A 132 19.90 6.53 25.27
N ASP A 133 21.13 6.17 24.90
CA ASP A 133 22.10 7.13 24.38
C ASP A 133 21.88 7.44 22.90
N GLU A 134 21.52 8.69 22.62
CA GLU A 134 21.42 9.23 21.26
C GLU A 134 22.73 8.97 20.50
N VAL A 135 22.64 8.39 19.30
CA VAL A 135 23.78 8.26 18.40
C VAL A 135 24.35 9.66 18.16
N PRO A 136 25.59 9.95 18.58
CA PRO A 136 26.16 11.28 18.46
C PRO A 136 26.24 11.68 16.99
N ASP A 137 26.17 12.98 16.72
CA ASP A 137 26.42 13.50 15.37
C ASP A 137 27.91 13.52 15.06
N VAL A 138 28.49 12.32 14.94
CA VAL A 138 29.94 12.08 14.79
C VAL A 138 30.54 12.92 13.66
N ILE A 139 29.77 13.14 12.59
CA ILE A 139 30.22 13.92 11.43
C ILE A 139 30.47 15.38 11.79
N ASN A 140 29.64 15.95 12.66
CA ASN A 140 29.76 17.33 13.09
C ASN A 140 30.71 17.49 14.29
N ILE A 141 30.66 16.56 15.26
CA ILE A 141 31.44 16.68 16.51
C ILE A 141 32.83 16.04 16.43
N GLY A 142 33.07 15.18 15.43
CA GLY A 142 34.31 14.44 15.21
C GLY A 142 34.42 13.13 15.98
N ILE A 143 35.23 12.20 15.46
CA ILE A 143 35.44 10.86 16.03
C ILE A 143 36.17 10.88 17.39
N ASN A 144 36.98 11.90 17.64
CA ASN A 144 37.77 12.05 18.87
C ASN A 144 37.01 12.80 19.98
N ASN A 145 35.76 13.20 19.75
CA ASN A 145 34.94 13.82 20.77
C ASN A 145 34.61 12.80 21.87
N PRO A 146 34.64 13.16 23.16
CA PRO A 146 34.29 12.25 24.26
C PRO A 146 32.94 11.54 24.08
N GLN A 147 31.93 12.21 23.50
CA GLN A 147 30.62 11.57 23.22
C GLN A 147 30.74 10.47 22.16
N SER A 148 31.45 10.73 21.06
CA SER A 148 31.73 9.75 20.01
C SER A 148 32.51 8.56 20.57
N ILE A 149 33.58 8.81 21.31
CA ILE A 149 34.44 7.78 21.92
C ILE A 149 33.61 6.89 22.86
N ASN A 150 32.81 7.48 23.74
CA ASN A 150 31.97 6.73 24.68
C ASN A 150 30.94 5.86 23.96
N TYR A 151 30.36 6.34 22.85
CA TYR A 151 29.44 5.57 22.03
C TYR A 151 30.16 4.42 21.30
N PHE A 152 31.36 4.67 20.76
CA PHE A 152 32.13 3.64 20.06
C PHE A 152 32.63 2.54 20.99
N LEU A 153 32.97 2.84 22.25
CA LEU A 153 33.28 1.82 23.26
C LEU A 153 32.10 0.86 23.48
N LYS A 154 30.86 1.36 23.43
CA LYS A 154 29.66 0.50 23.45
C LYS A 154 29.54 -0.31 22.16
N CYS A 155 29.87 0.29 21.02
CA CYS A 155 29.99 -0.40 19.74
C CYS A 155 31.13 -1.43 19.66
N GLU A 156 31.93 -1.66 20.70
CA GLU A 156 32.84 -2.82 20.77
C GLU A 156 32.18 -4.05 21.39
N SER A 157 31.13 -3.84 22.20
CA SER A 157 30.35 -4.89 22.84
C SER A 157 29.48 -5.59 21.83
N ASP A 158 29.56 -6.91 21.77
CA ASP A 158 28.68 -7.68 20.88
C ASP A 158 27.21 -7.52 21.29
N ASP A 159 26.90 -7.14 22.54
CA ASP A 159 25.55 -6.99 23.11
C ASP A 159 24.89 -5.62 22.94
N PHE A 160 25.59 -4.64 22.37
CA PHE A 160 25.04 -3.34 22.06
C PHE A 160 24.27 -3.34 20.75
N ASP A 161 23.21 -2.54 20.65
CA ASP A 161 22.46 -2.34 19.40
C ASP A 161 22.58 -0.88 18.95
N SER A 162 23.16 -0.68 17.77
CA SER A 162 23.44 0.64 17.21
C SER A 162 22.54 1.03 16.03
N GLU A 163 21.56 0.20 15.69
CA GLU A 163 20.68 0.39 14.55
C GLU A 163 19.20 0.19 14.92
N PRO A 164 18.32 1.20 14.79
CA PRO A 164 16.91 1.02 15.13
C PRO A 164 16.20 0.16 14.08
N ASP A 165 15.31 -0.72 14.54
CA ASP A 165 14.53 -1.57 13.65
C ASP A 165 13.50 -0.81 12.83
N LEU A 166 13.28 -1.28 11.59
CA LEU A 166 12.30 -0.68 10.68
C LEU A 166 10.96 -1.42 10.77
N TYR A 167 9.90 -0.69 11.10
CA TYR A 167 8.53 -1.17 11.12
C TYR A 167 7.79 -0.69 9.87
N THR A 168 7.08 -1.59 9.20
CA THR A 168 6.21 -1.29 8.06
C THR A 168 4.80 -1.78 8.34
N ALA A 169 3.82 -0.88 8.38
CA ALA A 169 2.41 -1.18 8.56
C ALA A 169 1.69 -1.10 7.21
N ASN A 170 0.98 -2.17 6.83
CA ASN A 170 0.09 -2.21 5.68
C ASN A 170 -1.31 -2.64 6.14
N PHE A 171 -2.31 -1.78 5.98
CA PHE A 171 -3.67 -2.06 6.45
C PHE A 171 -4.70 -1.20 5.72
N MET A 172 -5.78 -1.82 5.24
CA MET A 172 -6.94 -1.14 4.61
C MET A 172 -6.57 -0.01 3.61
N GLY A 173 -5.53 -0.23 2.79
CA GLY A 173 -5.06 0.75 1.78
C GLY A 173 -4.08 1.81 2.30
N ASN A 174 -3.72 1.78 3.59
CA ASN A 174 -2.69 2.63 4.18
C ASN A 174 -1.35 1.89 4.25
N ASN A 175 -0.25 2.62 4.03
CA ASN A 175 1.11 2.16 4.22
C ASN A 175 1.85 3.17 5.10
N LEU A 176 2.43 2.73 6.21
CA LEU A 176 3.23 3.56 7.09
C LEU A 176 4.57 2.88 7.35
N LYS A 177 5.66 3.66 7.38
CA LYS A 177 6.98 3.21 7.83
C LYS A 177 7.39 4.02 9.04
N PHE A 178 7.89 3.37 10.07
CA PHE A 178 8.37 4.03 11.27
C PHE A 178 9.53 3.28 11.91
N VAL A 179 10.33 4.02 12.66
CA VAL A 179 11.38 3.50 13.56
C VAL A 179 11.07 3.99 14.97
N PHE A 180 11.58 3.33 15.99
CA PHE A 180 11.57 3.91 17.33
C PHE A 180 12.79 4.82 17.50
N ASN A 181 12.58 5.98 18.10
CA ASN A 181 13.70 6.77 18.61
C ASN A 181 14.14 6.24 19.98
N ASN A 182 15.22 6.81 20.51
CA ASN A 182 15.82 6.43 21.78
C ASN A 182 14.91 6.66 23.00
N SER A 183 13.84 7.47 22.85
CA SER A 183 12.80 7.64 23.86
C SER A 183 11.66 6.61 23.74
N ASN A 184 11.84 5.57 22.92
CA ASN A 184 10.83 4.57 22.58
C ASN A 184 9.55 5.16 22.00
N VAL A 185 9.67 6.26 21.25
CA VAL A 185 8.55 6.88 20.54
C VAL A 185 8.61 6.48 19.06
N PRO A 186 7.49 5.99 18.47
CA PRO A 186 7.41 5.75 17.04
C PRO A 186 7.58 7.04 16.23
N VAL A 187 8.53 7.04 15.29
CA VAL A 187 8.79 8.15 14.36
C VAL A 187 8.45 7.70 12.95
N LEU A 188 7.36 8.24 12.40
CA LEU A 188 6.97 8.02 11.00
C LEU A 188 8.01 8.60 10.03
N LEU A 189 8.47 7.82 9.05
CA LEU A 189 9.41 8.30 8.04
C LEU A 189 8.73 9.27 7.06
N ASP A 190 7.52 8.94 6.63
CA ASP A 190 6.63 9.83 5.89
C ASP A 190 5.69 10.51 6.89
N LYS A 191 5.99 11.76 7.27
CA LYS A 191 5.22 12.49 8.29
C LYS A 191 3.76 12.66 7.86
N SER A 192 2.87 12.30 8.77
CA SER A 192 1.42 12.42 8.63
C SER A 192 0.78 12.54 10.02
N ASN A 193 -0.54 12.77 10.08
CA ASN A 193 -1.28 12.86 11.34
C ASN A 193 -1.82 11.51 11.85
N PHE A 194 -1.31 10.39 11.35
CA PHE A 194 -1.55 9.09 11.98
C PHE A 194 -0.86 9.06 13.35
N LYS A 195 -1.57 8.57 14.37
CA LYS A 195 -0.99 8.36 15.71
C LYS A 195 -0.73 6.87 15.90
N ILE A 196 0.49 6.52 16.32
CA ILE A 196 0.87 5.14 16.64
C ILE A 196 1.12 5.06 18.14
N SER A 197 0.45 4.12 18.79
CA SER A 197 0.70 3.73 20.19
C SER A 197 1.18 2.27 20.21
N GLY A 198 2.30 2.02 20.86
CA GLY A 198 2.95 0.72 20.95
C GLY A 198 4.35 0.90 21.53
N SER A 199 4.96 -0.18 22.00
CA SER A 199 6.33 -0.18 22.49
C SER A 199 7.17 -1.20 21.74
N VAL A 200 8.47 -0.99 21.75
CA VAL A 200 9.49 -1.88 21.18
C VAL A 200 9.33 -3.33 21.66
N SER A 201 9.07 -3.52 22.95
CA SER A 201 8.82 -4.82 23.60
C SER A 201 7.34 -5.22 23.65
N GLY A 202 6.46 -4.46 22.99
CA GLY A 202 5.02 -4.59 23.08
C GLY A 202 4.47 -5.71 22.20
N ASN A 203 3.48 -6.45 22.72
CA ASN A 203 2.73 -7.43 21.96
C ASN A 203 1.57 -6.80 21.16
N GLN A 204 1.42 -5.48 21.20
CA GLN A 204 0.31 -4.77 20.58
C GLN A 204 0.72 -3.40 20.04
N PHE A 205 0.14 -3.06 18.89
CA PHE A 205 0.10 -1.70 18.36
C PHE A 205 -1.34 -1.23 18.18
N VAL A 206 -1.57 0.07 18.40
CA VAL A 206 -2.81 0.76 18.04
C VAL A 206 -2.46 1.93 17.14
N ILE A 207 -2.98 1.91 15.92
CA ILE A 207 -2.86 3.01 14.97
C ILE A 207 -4.20 3.75 14.94
N THR A 208 -4.20 5.07 15.15
CA THR A 208 -5.39 5.92 15.02
C THR A 208 -5.28 6.73 13.73
N GLY A 209 -6.25 6.55 12.84
CA GLY A 209 -6.36 7.28 11.59
C GLY A 209 -6.77 8.74 11.79
N ILE A 210 -6.64 9.55 10.73
CA ILE A 210 -7.00 10.98 10.73
C ILE A 210 -8.52 11.23 10.79
N ASP A 211 -9.33 10.18 10.72
CA ASP A 211 -10.79 10.20 10.89
C ASP A 211 -11.23 9.65 12.26
N GLY A 212 -10.28 9.37 13.15
CA GLY A 212 -10.51 8.79 14.47
C GLY A 212 -10.70 7.27 14.50
N THR A 213 -10.67 6.57 13.35
CA THR A 213 -10.73 5.11 13.31
C THR A 213 -9.51 4.49 13.98
N GLN A 214 -9.72 3.53 14.87
CA GLN A 214 -8.67 2.81 15.58
C GLN A 214 -8.44 1.42 14.98
N TYR A 215 -7.17 1.09 14.77
CA TYR A 215 -6.68 -0.17 14.22
C TYR A 215 -5.81 -0.85 15.27
N THR A 216 -6.26 -1.97 15.84
CA THR A 216 -5.53 -2.71 16.86
C THR A 216 -4.87 -3.94 16.26
N PHE A 217 -3.56 -4.06 16.43
CA PHE A 217 -2.73 -5.18 16.00
C PHE A 217 -2.22 -5.90 17.24
N SER A 218 -2.79 -7.05 17.59
CA SER A 218 -2.43 -7.77 18.83
C SER A 218 -2.19 -9.27 18.67
N ALA A 219 -2.40 -9.82 17.47
CA ALA A 219 -2.00 -11.18 17.14
C ALA A 219 -0.61 -11.12 16.53
N TYR A 220 0.42 -11.63 17.19
CA TYR A 220 1.80 -11.55 16.69
C TYR A 220 2.42 -12.92 16.47
N GLU A 221 3.42 -12.97 15.60
CA GLU A 221 4.27 -14.15 15.36
C GLU A 221 5.73 -13.83 15.74
N ARG A 222 6.46 -14.88 16.13
CA ARG A 222 7.89 -14.79 16.46
C ARG A 222 8.70 -15.64 15.51
N ILE A 223 9.93 -15.25 15.22
CA ILE A 223 10.84 -16.07 14.39
C ILE A 223 12.08 -16.49 15.17
N LYS A 224 12.70 -17.57 14.70
CA LYS A 224 14.04 -18.00 15.08
C LYS A 224 14.80 -18.48 13.85
N ASN A 225 15.88 -17.78 13.52
CA ASN A 225 16.80 -18.20 12.45
C ASN A 225 17.97 -18.99 13.04
N SER A 226 18.39 -20.04 12.34
CA SER A 226 19.56 -20.85 12.71
C SER A 226 20.30 -21.31 11.47
N THR A 227 21.63 -21.21 11.46
CA THR A 227 22.50 -21.64 10.35
C THR A 227 23.35 -22.85 10.77
N SER A 228 23.52 -23.81 9.86
CA SER A 228 24.34 -25.01 10.07
C SER A 228 25.11 -25.38 8.79
N PRO A 229 26.37 -25.87 8.86
CA PRO A 229 27.20 -26.05 10.06
C PRO A 229 27.84 -24.73 10.52
N GLY A 230 28.10 -24.56 11.82
CA GLY A 230 28.72 -23.34 12.35
C GLY A 230 27.74 -22.36 12.99
N MET A 231 27.67 -22.40 14.32
CA MET A 231 26.97 -21.39 15.14
C MET A 231 27.97 -20.30 15.54
N HIS A 232 27.98 -19.19 14.82
CA HIS A 232 28.66 -17.97 15.26
C HIS A 232 27.65 -16.81 15.19
N GLY A 233 26.79 -16.74 16.21
CA GLY A 233 25.77 -15.70 16.37
C GLY A 233 24.70 -16.11 17.39
N GLY A 234 24.16 -15.13 18.14
CA GLY A 234 23.06 -15.36 19.07
C GLY A 234 21.80 -15.82 18.33
N VAL A 235 21.14 -16.84 18.87
CA VAL A 235 19.86 -17.35 18.33
C VAL A 235 18.73 -16.66 19.06
N TYR A 236 18.15 -15.63 18.44
CA TYR A 236 17.06 -14.84 19.03
C TYR A 236 15.70 -15.41 18.66
N VAL A 237 14.75 -15.26 19.59
CA VAL A 237 13.33 -15.52 19.33
C VAL A 237 12.55 -14.24 19.60
N ASN A 238 12.30 -13.47 18.55
CA ASN A 238 11.72 -12.13 18.64
C ASN A 238 10.42 -12.04 17.84
N ALA A 239 9.55 -11.10 18.21
CA ALA A 239 8.38 -10.77 17.40
C ALA A 239 8.82 -10.12 16.08
N GLN A 240 8.19 -10.52 14.97
CA GLN A 240 8.46 -9.98 13.63
C GLN A 240 7.25 -9.42 12.92
N ALA A 241 6.05 -9.88 13.26
CA ALA A 241 4.83 -9.35 12.67
C ALA A 241 3.68 -9.31 13.67
N TRP A 242 2.88 -8.25 13.59
CA TRP A 242 1.65 -8.03 14.36
C TRP A 242 0.50 -7.84 13.39
N TYR A 243 -0.48 -8.73 13.44
CA TYR A 243 -1.62 -8.79 12.55
C TYR A 243 -2.80 -8.03 13.14
N LEU A 244 -3.56 -7.36 12.28
CA LEU A 244 -4.73 -6.58 12.65
C LEU A 244 -5.80 -7.50 13.24
N THR A 245 -6.24 -7.23 14.47
CA THR A 245 -7.24 -8.02 15.21
C THR A 245 -8.54 -7.27 15.42
N SER A 246 -8.52 -5.94 15.39
CA SER A 246 -9.73 -5.13 15.56
C SER A 246 -9.67 -3.82 14.79
N VAL A 247 -10.79 -3.44 14.18
CA VAL A 247 -11.04 -2.10 13.63
C VAL A 247 -12.24 -1.51 14.33
N LYS A 248 -12.06 -0.36 14.97
CA LYS A 248 -13.11 0.34 15.70
C LYS A 248 -13.35 1.72 15.11
N ASN A 249 -14.59 1.98 14.72
CA ASN A 249 -15.08 3.31 14.35
C ASN A 249 -16.37 3.54 15.14
N ASN A 250 -16.32 4.43 16.14
CA ASN A 250 -17.41 4.60 17.11
C ASN A 250 -17.76 3.25 17.81
N ASP A 251 -19.03 2.82 17.74
CA ASP A 251 -19.53 1.57 18.31
C ASP A 251 -19.45 0.37 17.36
N ASP A 252 -19.12 0.61 16.08
CA ASP A 252 -18.89 -0.45 15.11
C ASP A 252 -17.48 -1.02 15.32
N ILE A 253 -17.43 -2.32 15.65
CA ILE A 253 -16.18 -3.06 15.87
C ILE A 253 -16.18 -4.25 14.93
N VAL A 254 -15.15 -4.31 14.08
CA VAL A 254 -14.85 -5.47 13.25
C VAL A 254 -13.67 -6.22 13.87
N ASN A 255 -13.86 -7.48 14.21
CA ASN A 255 -12.86 -8.36 14.76
C ASN A 255 -12.31 -9.29 13.68
N ILE A 256 -11.01 -9.56 13.75
CA ILE A 256 -10.31 -10.50 12.90
C ILE A 256 -9.66 -11.57 13.78
N GLU A 257 -10.08 -12.81 13.56
CA GLU A 257 -9.59 -14.00 14.26
C GLU A 257 -8.61 -14.75 13.36
N TYR A 258 -7.57 -15.31 13.97
CA TYR A 258 -6.52 -16.07 13.29
C TYR A 258 -6.37 -17.46 13.89
N ASP A 259 -6.15 -18.45 13.02
CA ASP A 259 -5.53 -19.71 13.43
C ASP A 259 -4.01 -19.52 13.49
N SER A 260 -3.39 -20.24 14.41
CA SER A 260 -1.94 -20.23 14.59
C SER A 260 -1.35 -21.61 14.46
N SER A 261 -0.22 -21.73 13.79
CA SER A 261 0.61 -22.94 13.86
C SER A 261 2.08 -22.58 13.79
N ASP A 262 2.91 -23.46 14.32
CA ASP A 262 4.35 -23.36 14.11
C ASP A 262 4.71 -23.91 12.73
N PHE A 263 5.73 -23.32 12.13
CA PHE A 263 6.16 -23.66 10.78
C PHE A 263 7.67 -23.47 10.65
N THR A 264 8.35 -24.43 10.04
CA THR A 264 9.80 -24.39 9.84
C THR A 264 10.14 -24.63 8.38
N TYR A 265 11.04 -23.82 7.83
CA TYR A 265 11.47 -23.96 6.45
C TYR A 265 12.93 -23.53 6.25
N VAL A 266 13.53 -24.01 5.16
CA VAL A 266 14.86 -23.56 4.73
C VAL A 266 14.71 -22.18 4.08
N LEU A 267 15.34 -21.19 4.71
CA LEU A 267 15.38 -19.80 4.26
C LEU A 267 16.43 -19.62 3.16
N SER A 268 17.63 -20.16 3.35
CA SER A 268 18.72 -20.00 2.38
C SER A 268 19.72 -21.17 2.40
N LYS A 269 20.45 -21.32 1.28
CA LYS A 269 21.64 -22.17 1.14
C LYS A 269 22.80 -21.36 0.58
N LEU A 270 23.94 -21.43 1.25
CA LEU A 270 25.14 -20.64 0.97
C LEU A 270 26.36 -21.56 0.84
N GLN A 271 27.20 -21.28 -0.14
CA GLN A 271 28.59 -21.75 -0.21
C GLN A 271 29.53 -20.54 -0.15
N THR A 272 30.71 -20.78 0.38
CA THR A 272 31.79 -19.79 0.42
C THR A 272 33.08 -20.39 -0.14
N MET A 273 33.90 -19.54 -0.74
CA MET A 273 35.29 -19.85 -1.09
C MET A 273 36.18 -18.80 -0.46
N THR A 274 37.31 -19.21 0.11
CA THR A 274 38.33 -18.29 0.63
C THR A 274 39.71 -18.60 0.06
N TYR A 275 40.51 -17.56 -0.18
CA TYR A 275 41.85 -17.70 -0.72
C TYR A 275 42.74 -16.48 -0.42
N THR A 276 44.06 -16.66 -0.43
CA THR A 276 45.06 -15.58 -0.45
C THR A 276 45.66 -15.47 -1.85
N LEU A 277 46.12 -14.29 -2.26
CA LEU A 277 46.78 -14.13 -3.56
C LEU A 277 48.08 -14.96 -3.62
N PRO A 278 48.28 -15.80 -4.66
CA PRO A 278 49.45 -16.67 -4.76
C PRO A 278 50.80 -15.94 -4.75
N SER A 279 50.82 -14.68 -5.20
CA SER A 279 52.03 -13.85 -5.32
C SER A 279 52.37 -13.02 -4.07
N GLN A 280 51.57 -13.08 -3.00
CA GLN A 280 51.80 -12.33 -1.77
C GLN A 280 51.72 -13.25 -0.55
N ILE A 281 52.87 -13.63 0.00
CA ILE A 281 52.92 -14.28 1.32
C ILE A 281 52.56 -13.23 2.37
N GLN A 282 51.39 -13.39 2.99
CA GLN A 282 50.94 -12.59 4.12
C GLN A 282 51.51 -13.17 5.41
N TYR A 283 51.49 -12.42 6.52
CA TYR A 283 52.07 -12.87 7.78
C TYR A 283 51.09 -12.68 8.94
N LYS A 284 51.13 -13.60 9.92
CA LYS A 284 50.37 -13.52 11.17
C LYS A 284 51.18 -14.09 12.35
N TYR A 285 50.82 -13.75 13.58
CA TYR A 285 51.37 -14.41 14.77
C TYR A 285 50.86 -15.85 14.91
N GLY A 286 51.67 -16.71 15.53
CA GLY A 286 51.34 -18.11 15.88
C GLY A 286 50.27 -18.25 16.96
N GLY A 287 49.84 -19.50 17.21
CA GLY A 287 48.90 -19.81 18.29
C GLY A 287 49.59 -19.93 19.66
N TYR A 288 48.81 -19.88 20.74
CA TYR A 288 49.32 -19.97 22.13
C TYR A 288 50.19 -21.21 22.40
N GLN A 289 49.96 -22.32 21.69
CA GLN A 289 50.72 -23.56 21.85
C GLN A 289 52.16 -23.50 21.32
N ASP A 290 52.54 -22.44 20.62
CA ASP A 290 53.91 -22.22 20.14
C ASP A 290 54.78 -21.47 21.17
N HIS A 291 54.23 -21.10 22.33
CA HIS A 291 54.97 -20.56 23.46
C HIS A 291 55.41 -21.69 24.40
N PRO A 292 56.72 -21.94 24.60
CA PRO A 292 57.15 -22.84 25.66
C PRO A 292 56.75 -22.23 27.01
N GLU A 293 55.98 -22.98 27.81
CA GLU A 293 55.43 -22.58 29.12
C GLU A 293 56.48 -22.09 30.14
N THR A 294 57.78 -22.19 29.84
CA THR A 294 58.88 -21.92 30.76
C THR A 294 59.64 -20.61 30.50
N CYS A 295 59.24 -19.77 29.54
CA CYS A 295 60.01 -18.55 29.25
C CYS A 295 59.27 -17.24 29.54
N ALA A 296 59.36 -16.78 30.79
CA ALA A 296 58.82 -15.48 31.23
C ALA A 296 59.58 -14.25 30.66
N SER A 297 60.61 -14.46 29.83
CA SER A 297 61.49 -13.40 29.28
C SER A 297 61.80 -13.56 27.79
N CYS A 298 61.11 -14.46 27.07
CA CYS A 298 61.25 -14.60 25.63
C CYS A 298 60.39 -13.53 24.94
N GLY A 299 61.04 -12.45 24.49
CA GLY A 299 60.40 -11.41 23.71
C GLY A 299 60.02 -11.89 22.31
N GLY A 300 58.71 -12.03 22.06
CA GLY A 300 58.12 -12.02 20.72
C GLY A 300 57.39 -13.30 20.33
N CYS A 301 56.19 -13.14 19.75
CA CYS A 301 55.46 -14.23 19.12
C CYS A 301 56.04 -14.55 17.75
N SER A 302 56.19 -15.85 17.46
CA SER A 302 56.62 -16.34 16.15
C SER A 302 55.68 -15.85 15.04
N ILE A 303 56.27 -15.42 13.92
CA ILE A 303 55.54 -14.94 12.73
C ILE A 303 55.52 -16.08 11.70
N TYR A 304 54.32 -16.41 11.20
CA TYR A 304 54.10 -17.46 10.22
C TYR A 304 53.56 -16.88 8.92
N GLY A 305 54.00 -17.46 7.80
CA GLY A 305 53.38 -17.23 6.51
C GLY A 305 51.93 -17.70 6.54
N PHE A 306 51.00 -16.83 6.13
CA PHE A 306 49.59 -17.12 5.99
C PHE A 306 49.25 -17.25 4.51
N GLN A 307 48.87 -18.47 4.12
CA GLN A 307 48.41 -18.77 2.77
C GLN A 307 47.14 -19.61 2.86
N MET A 308 46.12 -19.20 2.13
CA MET A 308 44.91 -19.99 1.88
C MET A 308 44.89 -20.39 0.42
N ILE A 309 44.93 -21.69 0.17
CA ILE A 309 44.67 -22.25 -1.15
C ILE A 309 43.20 -22.05 -1.44
N ALA A 310 42.87 -21.63 -2.66
CA ALA A 310 41.48 -21.50 -3.09
C ALA A 310 40.74 -22.81 -2.90
N ASN A 311 39.83 -22.81 -1.94
CA ASN A 311 39.05 -23.98 -1.57
C ASN A 311 37.59 -23.55 -1.39
N VAL A 312 36.70 -24.19 -2.14
CA VAL A 312 35.27 -24.06 -1.89
C VAL A 312 34.97 -24.88 -0.65
N ASN A 313 34.25 -24.31 0.32
CA ASN A 313 33.80 -25.13 1.41
C ASN A 313 32.90 -26.26 0.87
N ASP A 314 33.34 -27.51 1.03
CA ASP A 314 32.56 -28.69 0.67
C ASP A 314 31.20 -28.71 1.40
N GLN A 315 31.09 -27.98 2.52
CA GLN A 315 29.85 -27.83 3.29
C GLN A 315 28.97 -26.69 2.76
N ILE A 316 27.68 -27.00 2.57
CA ILE A 316 26.64 -26.03 2.26
C ILE A 316 26.04 -25.51 3.58
N TYR A 317 26.25 -24.24 3.86
CA TYR A 317 25.59 -23.57 4.98
C TYR A 317 24.09 -23.42 4.68
N THR A 318 23.26 -24.01 5.53
CA THR A 318 21.80 -23.95 5.42
C THR A 318 21.24 -23.14 6.57
N THR A 319 20.52 -22.06 6.25
CA THR A 319 19.77 -21.28 7.23
C THR A 319 18.31 -21.75 7.24
N THR A 320 17.84 -22.13 8.41
CA THR A 320 16.45 -22.52 8.68
C THR A 320 15.78 -21.42 9.49
N GLN A 321 14.55 -21.07 9.12
CA GLN A 321 13.69 -20.18 9.90
C GLN A 321 12.55 -21.00 10.52
N ASN A 322 12.39 -20.85 11.83
CA ASN A 322 11.23 -21.33 12.57
C ASN A 322 10.33 -20.14 12.84
N ILE A 323 9.05 -20.25 12.49
CA ILE A 323 8.01 -19.26 12.76
C ILE A 323 7.11 -19.86 13.84
N PHE A 324 7.02 -19.20 14.97
CA PHE A 324 6.17 -19.57 16.09
C PHE A 324 4.86 -18.79 16.04
N GLY A 325 3.75 -19.54 16.05
CA GLY A 325 2.41 -18.97 16.00
C GLY A 325 2.10 -18.20 14.73
N SER A 326 2.60 -18.66 13.57
CA SER A 326 2.31 -18.09 12.24
C SER A 326 0.81 -17.91 12.06
N LYS A 327 0.38 -16.72 11.61
CA LYS A 327 -1.04 -16.35 11.57
C LYS A 327 -1.67 -16.61 10.22
N ARG A 328 -2.86 -17.22 10.24
CA ARG A 328 -3.74 -17.34 9.08
C ARG A 328 -5.11 -16.83 9.49
N ILE A 329 -5.65 -15.90 8.71
CA ILE A 329 -6.97 -15.35 9.01
C ILE A 329 -7.99 -16.49 8.99
N LYS A 330 -8.71 -16.69 10.07
CA LYS A 330 -9.74 -17.72 10.19
C LYS A 330 -11.10 -17.13 9.87
N ARG A 331 -11.34 -15.93 10.39
CA ARG A 331 -12.65 -15.30 10.38
C ARG A 331 -12.55 -13.77 10.51
N ILE A 332 -13.40 -13.05 9.80
CA ILE A 332 -13.69 -11.62 10.05
C ILE A 332 -15.15 -11.53 10.44
N TYR A 333 -15.47 -10.87 11.54
CA TYR A 333 -16.84 -10.74 12.04
C TYR A 333 -17.02 -9.46 12.83
N ASN A 334 -18.25 -8.98 12.97
CA ASN A 334 -18.53 -7.82 13.79
C ASN A 334 -18.91 -8.19 15.23
N ASN A 335 -18.86 -7.20 16.12
CA ASN A 335 -19.34 -7.30 17.51
C ASN A 335 -20.84 -7.62 17.66
N ARG A 336 -21.60 -7.67 16.55
CA ARG A 336 -23.04 -7.97 16.52
C ARG A 336 -23.36 -9.37 15.98
N ASN A 337 -22.35 -10.14 15.54
CA ASN A 337 -22.50 -11.42 14.85
C ASN A 337 -23.45 -11.38 13.63
N GLN A 338 -23.54 -10.22 12.97
CA GLN A 338 -24.41 -10.01 11.82
C GLN A 338 -23.67 -10.21 10.49
N ASN A 339 -22.35 -10.22 10.42
CA ASN A 339 -21.69 -10.57 9.15
C ASN A 339 -20.44 -11.35 9.45
N GLN A 340 -20.13 -12.30 8.58
CA GLN A 340 -18.92 -13.09 8.73
C GLN A 340 -18.29 -13.44 7.39
N LEU A 341 -16.97 -13.34 7.34
CA LEU A 341 -16.15 -14.03 6.36
C LEU A 341 -15.42 -15.17 7.08
N THR A 342 -15.37 -16.35 6.47
CA THR A 342 -14.53 -17.46 6.93
C THR A 342 -13.56 -17.87 5.85
N PHE A 343 -12.39 -18.34 6.28
CA PHE A 343 -11.31 -18.74 5.40
C PHE A 343 -10.90 -20.17 5.75
N GLU A 344 -10.80 -21.02 4.74
CA GLU A 344 -10.34 -22.39 4.87
C GLU A 344 -8.98 -22.55 4.18
N TYR A 345 -8.12 -23.38 4.76
CA TYR A 345 -6.77 -23.62 4.25
C TYR A 345 -6.46 -25.11 4.15
N ASN A 346 -5.63 -25.47 3.18
CA ASN A 346 -5.05 -26.81 3.07
C ASN A 346 -3.57 -26.78 3.47
N SER A 347 -3.14 -27.80 4.20
CA SER A 347 -1.72 -28.00 4.49
C SER A 347 -0.94 -28.33 3.20
N GLN A 348 0.36 -28.05 3.23
CA GLN A 348 1.29 -28.37 2.15
C GLN A 348 2.53 -29.04 2.75
N PRO A 349 3.13 -30.04 2.08
CA PRO A 349 4.37 -30.66 2.56
C PRO A 349 5.49 -29.62 2.64
N ASN A 350 6.02 -29.38 3.85
CA ASN A 350 7.14 -28.46 4.10
C ASN A 350 6.94 -27.04 3.55
N ASP A 351 5.70 -26.55 3.49
CA ASP A 351 5.38 -25.21 2.99
C ASP A 351 4.23 -24.59 3.79
N VAL A 352 4.01 -23.29 3.59
CA VAL A 352 2.89 -22.58 4.20
C VAL A 352 1.55 -23.12 3.71
N TYR A 353 0.54 -23.07 4.57
CA TYR A 353 -0.81 -23.47 4.20
C TYR A 353 -1.33 -22.60 3.05
N LYS A 354 -1.94 -23.24 2.05
CA LYS A 354 -2.58 -22.54 0.94
C LYS A 354 -4.04 -22.23 1.23
N LEU A 355 -4.47 -21.03 0.88
CA LEU A 355 -5.85 -20.59 0.99
C LEU A 355 -6.70 -21.41 0.01
N LYS A 356 -7.69 -22.14 0.53
CA LYS A 356 -8.54 -23.04 -0.25
C LYS A 356 -9.84 -22.35 -0.64
N ASN A 357 -10.50 -21.72 0.33
CA ASN A 357 -11.87 -21.26 0.17
C ASN A 357 -12.15 -20.04 1.07
N ILE A 358 -12.97 -19.12 0.56
CA ILE A 358 -13.47 -17.96 1.30
C ILE A 358 -15.00 -17.98 1.21
N LYS A 359 -15.66 -17.98 2.35
CA LYS A 359 -17.13 -17.89 2.43
C LYS A 359 -17.53 -16.59 3.06
N LYS A 360 -18.52 -15.94 2.47
CA LYS A 360 -19.18 -14.77 3.04
C LYS A 360 -20.60 -15.12 3.42
N TYR A 361 -20.97 -14.71 4.63
CA TYR A 361 -22.30 -14.85 5.17
C TYR A 361 -22.91 -13.49 5.42
N ASP A 362 -24.19 -13.36 5.12
CA ASP A 362 -25.01 -12.20 5.48
C ASP A 362 -25.47 -12.25 6.95
N ASN A 363 -26.36 -11.33 7.32
CA ASN A 363 -26.94 -11.18 8.66
C ASN A 363 -27.74 -12.37 9.15
N GLN A 364 -28.02 -13.34 8.29
CA GLN A 364 -28.87 -14.49 8.61
C GLN A 364 -28.13 -15.79 8.36
N ASN A 365 -26.81 -15.69 8.32
CA ASN A 365 -25.91 -16.81 8.15
C ASN A 365 -26.15 -17.55 6.81
N LYS A 366 -26.74 -16.87 5.82
CA LYS A 366 -26.87 -17.40 4.46
C LYS A 366 -25.58 -17.11 3.71
N LEU A 367 -25.11 -18.14 3.01
CA LEU A 367 -23.92 -18.08 2.19
C LEU A 367 -24.21 -17.27 0.90
N ILE A 368 -23.43 -16.22 0.67
CA ILE A 368 -23.65 -15.23 -0.39
C ILE A 368 -22.43 -15.02 -1.29
N ASP A 369 -21.24 -15.39 -0.82
CA ASP A 369 -20.07 -15.64 -1.66
C ASP A 369 -19.47 -16.97 -1.22
N ASN A 370 -19.13 -17.82 -2.19
CA ASN A 370 -18.34 -19.03 -1.95
C ASN A 370 -17.24 -19.10 -3.00
N ILE A 371 -16.04 -18.66 -2.60
CA ILE A 371 -14.91 -18.41 -3.48
C ILE A 371 -13.87 -19.52 -3.28
N ASP A 372 -13.76 -20.40 -4.25
CA ASP A 372 -12.80 -21.49 -4.28
C ASP A 372 -11.54 -21.10 -5.06
N LEU A 373 -10.38 -21.43 -4.50
CA LEU A 373 -9.07 -21.23 -5.12
C LEU A 373 -8.48 -22.59 -5.48
N THR A 374 -8.20 -22.79 -6.77
CA THR A 374 -7.65 -24.05 -7.29
C THR A 374 -6.20 -23.86 -7.74
N TYR A 375 -5.35 -24.81 -7.38
CA TYR A 375 -3.91 -24.73 -7.62
C TYR A 375 -3.39 -25.96 -8.34
N VAL A 376 -2.27 -25.78 -9.04
CA VAL A 376 -1.40 -26.86 -9.51
C VAL A 376 -0.09 -26.80 -8.71
N LEU A 377 0.33 -27.95 -8.19
CA LEU A 377 1.67 -28.17 -7.63
C LEU A 377 2.47 -28.97 -8.65
N THR A 378 3.53 -28.37 -9.19
CA THR A 378 4.43 -29.03 -10.15
C THR A 378 5.25 -30.13 -9.49
N SER A 379 5.88 -31.00 -10.28
CA SER A 379 6.82 -32.02 -9.78
C SER A 379 8.01 -31.44 -9.02
N ASN A 380 8.33 -30.16 -9.25
CA ASN A 380 9.39 -29.42 -8.59
C ASN A 380 8.92 -28.69 -7.31
N ASN A 381 7.73 -29.01 -6.79
CA ASN A 381 7.10 -28.40 -5.63
C ASN A 381 6.89 -26.87 -5.76
N ARG A 382 6.58 -26.40 -6.98
CA ARG A 382 6.19 -25.01 -7.26
C ARG A 382 4.67 -24.91 -7.39
N LEU A 383 4.05 -24.01 -6.61
CA LEU A 383 2.60 -23.84 -6.52
C LEU A 383 2.13 -22.67 -7.37
N TYR A 384 1.12 -22.91 -8.21
CA TYR A 384 0.52 -21.89 -9.08
C TYR A 384 -1.00 -21.86 -8.90
N LEU A 385 -1.55 -20.65 -8.76
CA LEU A 385 -3.01 -20.42 -8.73
C LEU A 385 -3.55 -20.52 -10.15
N THR A 386 -4.44 -21.46 -10.41
CA THR A 386 -4.96 -21.72 -11.76
C THR A 386 -6.39 -21.24 -11.97
N ASN A 387 -7.18 -21.22 -10.90
CA ASN A 387 -8.57 -20.80 -10.98
C ASN A 387 -9.04 -20.14 -9.67
N VAL A 388 -9.85 -19.11 -9.78
CA VAL A 388 -10.63 -18.52 -8.69
C VAL A 388 -12.09 -18.51 -9.14
N THR A 389 -12.93 -19.29 -8.46
CA THR A 389 -14.34 -19.46 -8.80
C THR A 389 -15.24 -19.02 -7.66
N ASN A 390 -16.15 -18.08 -7.92
CA ASN A 390 -17.28 -17.85 -7.03
C ASN A 390 -18.45 -18.74 -7.47
N THR A 391 -18.71 -19.81 -6.73
CA THR A 391 -19.74 -20.82 -7.07
C THR A 391 -21.17 -20.32 -6.86
N ILE A 392 -21.38 -19.30 -6.03
CA ILE A 392 -22.69 -18.65 -5.85
C ILE A 392 -23.00 -17.73 -7.04
N LYS A 393 -22.00 -16.94 -7.48
CA LYS A 393 -22.15 -15.97 -8.57
C LYS A 393 -21.87 -16.54 -9.97
N ASN A 394 -21.41 -17.79 -10.04
CA ASN A 394 -20.95 -18.44 -11.25
C ASN A 394 -19.90 -17.61 -12.04
N LEU A 395 -18.95 -17.01 -11.30
CA LEU A 395 -17.85 -16.23 -11.88
C LEU A 395 -16.55 -17.02 -11.76
N ALA A 396 -15.77 -17.10 -12.83
CA ALA A 396 -14.51 -17.82 -12.85
C ALA A 396 -13.39 -16.99 -13.50
N HIS A 397 -12.24 -16.88 -12.82
CA HIS A 397 -11.01 -16.35 -13.39
C HIS A 397 -10.01 -17.48 -13.54
N THR A 398 -9.43 -17.66 -14.72
CA THR A 398 -8.39 -18.68 -14.94
C THR A 398 -7.06 -18.07 -15.31
N PHE A 399 -5.97 -18.69 -14.87
CA PHE A 399 -4.61 -18.19 -15.04
C PHE A 399 -3.72 -19.24 -15.71
N GLU A 400 -2.93 -18.79 -16.68
CA GLU A 400 -1.91 -19.60 -17.34
C GLU A 400 -0.53 -18.96 -17.16
N TYR A 401 0.51 -19.78 -17.13
CA TYR A 401 1.88 -19.36 -16.81
C TYR A 401 2.88 -19.89 -17.84
N TYR A 402 3.96 -19.16 -18.05
CA TYR A 402 5.05 -19.57 -18.93
C TYR A 402 5.79 -20.79 -18.35
N ASN A 403 5.83 -21.92 -19.06
CA ASN A 403 6.68 -23.08 -18.79
C ASN A 403 6.81 -23.48 -17.31
N LYS A 404 5.71 -23.41 -16.54
CA LYS A 404 5.71 -23.57 -15.08
C LYS A 404 6.33 -24.88 -14.57
N GLU A 405 6.19 -25.97 -15.34
CA GLU A 405 6.75 -27.29 -15.00
C GLU A 405 8.28 -27.33 -15.13
N ALA A 406 8.85 -26.47 -15.99
CA ALA A 406 10.29 -26.36 -16.20
C ALA A 406 10.98 -25.45 -15.18
N LEU A 407 10.21 -24.70 -14.37
CA LEU A 407 10.80 -23.95 -13.24
C LEU A 407 11.32 -24.97 -12.21
N PRO A 408 12.63 -24.93 -11.87
CA PRO A 408 13.25 -25.95 -11.04
C PRO A 408 12.79 -25.85 -9.58
N ALA A 409 13.09 -26.89 -8.79
CA ALA A 409 12.87 -26.86 -7.34
C ALA A 409 13.67 -25.73 -6.67
N ARG A 410 13.26 -25.38 -5.44
CA ARG A 410 13.96 -24.34 -4.66
C ARG A 410 15.41 -24.72 -4.43
N PHE A 411 16.29 -23.73 -4.46
CA PHE A 411 17.72 -23.89 -4.22
C PHE A 411 18.42 -24.85 -5.22
N THR A 412 18.07 -24.78 -6.51
CA THR A 412 18.94 -25.36 -7.54
C THR A 412 20.18 -24.49 -7.76
N TYR A 413 21.27 -25.09 -8.24
CA TYR A 413 22.47 -24.38 -8.68
C TYR A 413 22.27 -23.59 -9.98
N SER A 414 21.24 -23.93 -10.76
CA SER A 414 20.89 -23.29 -12.04
C SER A 414 20.27 -21.90 -11.85
N ARG A 415 21.05 -20.94 -11.37
CA ARG A 415 20.61 -19.56 -11.15
C ARG A 415 21.63 -18.55 -11.66
N ASP A 416 21.14 -17.39 -12.08
CA ASP A 416 21.98 -16.24 -12.41
C ASP A 416 22.40 -15.46 -11.15
N LYS A 417 23.22 -14.42 -11.36
CA LYS A 417 23.70 -13.48 -10.32
C LYS A 417 22.58 -12.65 -9.67
N TRP A 418 21.36 -12.73 -10.15
CA TRP A 418 20.20 -12.05 -9.56
C TRP A 418 19.30 -13.04 -8.81
N GLY A 419 19.56 -14.34 -8.94
CA GLY A 419 18.81 -15.41 -8.30
C GLY A 419 17.66 -15.97 -9.15
N TYR A 420 17.55 -15.58 -10.42
CA TYR A 420 16.57 -16.14 -11.36
C TYR A 420 17.10 -17.39 -12.04
N TYR A 421 16.19 -18.24 -12.52
CA TYR A 421 16.57 -19.46 -13.23
C TYR A 421 17.30 -19.14 -14.54
N ASN A 422 18.45 -19.79 -14.78
CA ASN A 422 19.26 -19.51 -15.98
C ASN A 422 19.48 -20.71 -16.91
N ALA A 423 18.85 -21.86 -16.61
CA ALA A 423 18.97 -23.09 -17.38
C ALA A 423 20.40 -23.62 -17.59
N LYS A 424 21.34 -23.26 -16.71
CA LYS A 424 22.72 -23.78 -16.73
C LYS A 424 22.87 -24.98 -15.79
N ASN A 425 23.66 -25.96 -16.19
CA ASN A 425 23.97 -27.13 -15.36
C ASN A 425 25.17 -26.82 -14.45
N ASN A 426 24.90 -26.18 -13.33
CA ASN A 426 25.90 -25.83 -12.33
C ASN A 426 25.97 -26.91 -11.24
N THR A 427 27.15 -27.09 -10.65
CA THR A 427 27.39 -28.05 -9.54
C THR A 427 27.72 -27.36 -8.21
N THR A 428 27.88 -26.04 -8.24
CA THR A 428 28.24 -25.18 -7.10
C THR A 428 27.41 -23.90 -7.15
N TYR A 429 27.27 -23.21 -6.01
CA TYR A 429 26.72 -21.86 -6.00
C TYR A 429 27.78 -20.76 -6.16
N ILE A 430 29.07 -21.10 -6.11
CA ILE A 430 30.16 -20.14 -6.28
C ILE A 430 30.27 -19.77 -7.76
N PRO A 431 30.23 -18.47 -8.12
CA PRO A 431 30.35 -18.05 -9.52
C PRO A 431 31.68 -18.48 -10.13
N ASN A 432 31.70 -18.67 -11.46
CA ASN A 432 32.96 -18.68 -12.22
C ASN A 432 33.72 -17.37 -11.97
N ILE A 433 35.02 -17.50 -11.71
CA ILE A 433 35.92 -16.38 -11.53
C ILE A 433 37.07 -16.57 -12.51
N ASP A 434 37.24 -15.62 -13.40
CA ASP A 434 38.40 -15.55 -14.26
C ASP A 434 38.91 -14.11 -14.25
N ASN A 435 39.97 -13.87 -13.49
CA ASN A 435 40.64 -12.59 -13.43
C ASN A 435 42.16 -12.78 -13.32
N ALA A 436 42.92 -11.69 -13.39
CA ALA A 436 44.39 -11.73 -13.34
C ALA A 436 44.98 -12.35 -12.05
N MET A 437 44.17 -12.56 -11.01
CA MET A 437 44.58 -12.98 -9.69
C MET A 437 44.25 -14.46 -9.38
N ILE A 438 43.17 -14.99 -9.95
CA ILE A 438 42.70 -16.37 -9.75
C ILE A 438 41.78 -16.81 -10.90
N THR A 439 41.90 -18.08 -11.28
CA THR A 439 40.96 -18.75 -12.20
C THR A 439 40.27 -19.90 -11.47
N TYR A 440 38.94 -19.87 -11.44
CA TYR A 440 38.07 -20.89 -10.87
C TYR A 440 36.86 -21.10 -11.80
N SER A 441 36.69 -22.31 -12.30
CA SER A 441 35.69 -22.61 -13.33
C SER A 441 34.23 -22.41 -12.87
N GLY A 442 33.95 -22.57 -11.57
CA GLY A 442 32.71 -22.22 -10.88
C GLY A 442 31.38 -22.48 -11.60
N ALA A 443 30.34 -21.75 -11.20
CA ALA A 443 29.02 -21.75 -11.82
C ALA A 443 28.89 -20.69 -12.92
N ASP A 444 28.28 -21.05 -14.04
CA ASP A 444 27.81 -20.08 -15.04
C ASP A 444 26.54 -19.43 -14.49
N GLN A 445 26.68 -18.18 -14.05
CA GLN A 445 25.61 -17.36 -13.47
C GLN A 445 25.21 -16.19 -14.38
N ASN A 446 25.47 -16.30 -15.69
CA ASN A 446 24.98 -15.32 -16.64
C ASN A 446 23.44 -15.37 -16.72
N VAL A 447 22.86 -14.19 -16.97
CA VAL A 447 21.42 -14.04 -17.18
C VAL A 447 21.03 -14.75 -18.47
N ASN A 448 19.89 -15.45 -18.45
CA ASN A 448 19.33 -16.14 -19.61
C ASN A 448 17.94 -15.57 -19.91
N SER A 449 17.81 -14.89 -21.06
CA SER A 449 16.55 -14.27 -21.51
C SER A 449 15.46 -15.27 -21.85
N ASP A 450 15.80 -16.53 -22.14
CA ASP A 450 14.87 -17.53 -22.66
C ASP A 450 14.23 -18.37 -21.54
N ALA A 451 14.82 -18.38 -20.34
CA ALA A 451 14.42 -19.26 -19.25
C ALA A 451 13.99 -18.53 -17.97
N GLY A 452 14.50 -17.33 -17.70
CA GLY A 452 14.24 -16.69 -16.40
C GLY A 452 12.81 -16.19 -16.18
N TYR A 453 11.99 -16.09 -17.25
CA TYR A 453 10.58 -15.74 -17.14
C TYR A 453 9.67 -16.95 -16.86
N TYR A 454 10.25 -18.15 -16.72
CA TYR A 454 9.49 -19.35 -16.36
C TYR A 454 8.74 -19.14 -15.04
N GLY A 455 7.49 -19.57 -15.01
CA GLY A 455 6.57 -19.36 -13.90
C GLY A 455 5.89 -17.99 -13.87
N LEU A 456 6.22 -17.05 -14.76
CA LEU A 456 5.48 -15.79 -14.84
C LEU A 456 4.08 -15.95 -15.45
N LEU A 457 3.14 -15.13 -14.99
CA LEU A 457 1.75 -15.13 -15.44
C LEU A 457 1.68 -14.72 -16.91
N LYS A 458 1.17 -15.62 -17.75
CA LYS A 458 1.08 -15.42 -19.20
C LYS A 458 -0.28 -14.90 -19.62
N THR A 459 -1.35 -15.48 -19.08
CA THR A 459 -2.71 -15.20 -19.53
C THR A 459 -3.66 -15.17 -18.34
N ILE A 460 -4.55 -14.18 -18.34
CA ILE A 460 -5.70 -14.09 -17.46
C ILE A 460 -6.93 -14.23 -18.34
N LYS A 461 -7.83 -15.15 -18.01
CA LYS A 461 -9.17 -15.21 -18.61
C LYS A 461 -10.19 -14.76 -17.57
N TYR A 462 -11.03 -13.83 -17.96
CA TYR A 462 -12.04 -13.22 -17.10
C TYR A 462 -13.37 -13.99 -17.18
N PRO A 463 -14.26 -13.87 -16.18
CA PRO A 463 -15.58 -14.48 -16.19
C PRO A 463 -16.43 -14.12 -17.41
N THR A 464 -16.12 -12.99 -18.05
CA THR A 464 -16.82 -12.50 -19.24
C THR A 464 -16.36 -13.17 -20.54
N GLY A 465 -15.34 -14.02 -20.49
CA GLY A 465 -14.74 -14.64 -21.68
C GLY A 465 -13.58 -13.83 -22.29
N GLY A 466 -13.39 -12.58 -21.87
CA GLY A 466 -12.25 -11.77 -22.27
C GLY A 466 -10.92 -12.31 -21.73
N THR A 467 -9.81 -11.91 -22.35
CA THR A 467 -8.47 -12.34 -21.98
C THR A 467 -7.48 -11.18 -21.95
N SER A 468 -6.52 -11.25 -21.03
CA SER A 468 -5.32 -10.41 -21.02
C SER A 468 -4.11 -11.30 -21.18
N ILE A 469 -3.25 -10.98 -22.15
CA ILE A 469 -1.99 -11.68 -22.42
C ILE A 469 -0.83 -10.76 -22.05
N LEU A 470 0.09 -11.27 -21.25
CA LEU A 470 1.28 -10.57 -20.79
C LEU A 470 2.51 -11.15 -21.49
N VAL A 471 3.26 -10.31 -22.18
CA VAL A 471 4.55 -10.66 -22.79
C VAL A 471 5.64 -9.90 -22.06
N TYR A 472 6.67 -10.62 -21.65
CA TYR A 472 7.78 -10.07 -20.88
C TYR A 472 9.03 -9.93 -21.75
N GLU A 473 9.90 -9.02 -21.34
CA GLU A 473 11.29 -8.95 -21.78
C GLU A 473 12.22 -8.78 -20.57
N ASN A 474 13.49 -9.14 -20.73
CA ASN A 474 14.48 -9.01 -19.67
C ASN A 474 14.82 -7.53 -19.41
N HIS A 475 15.20 -7.19 -18.18
CA HIS A 475 15.74 -5.85 -17.92
C HIS A 475 17.10 -5.65 -18.63
N GLY A 476 17.46 -4.40 -18.91
CA GLY A 476 18.72 -4.05 -19.57
C GLY A 476 18.57 -3.86 -21.08
N SER A 477 19.66 -4.14 -21.81
CA SER A 477 19.74 -4.01 -23.27
C SER A 477 20.25 -5.31 -23.89
N SER A 478 20.16 -5.46 -25.22
CA SER A 478 20.68 -6.63 -25.94
C SER A 478 22.16 -6.91 -25.67
N ASN A 479 22.93 -5.88 -25.36
CA ASN A 479 24.38 -5.97 -25.10
C ASN A 479 24.71 -6.17 -23.61
N GLN A 480 23.74 -5.96 -22.72
CA GLN A 480 23.91 -6.11 -21.28
C GLN A 480 22.56 -6.46 -20.64
N LEU A 481 22.31 -7.77 -20.51
CA LEU A 481 21.16 -8.30 -19.79
C LEU A 481 21.33 -8.12 -18.28
N ILE A 482 20.24 -7.73 -17.62
CA ILE A 482 20.16 -7.53 -16.18
C ILE A 482 19.04 -8.43 -15.65
N GLY A 483 19.25 -9.08 -14.50
CA GLY A 483 18.29 -10.05 -14.00
C GLY A 483 16.91 -9.44 -13.75
N GLY A 484 15.88 -10.27 -13.93
CA GLY A 484 14.48 -9.89 -13.84
C GLY A 484 13.87 -9.48 -15.19
N TYR A 485 12.57 -9.23 -15.18
CA TYR A 485 11.73 -9.06 -16.34
C TYR A 485 10.74 -7.92 -16.16
N ARG A 486 10.45 -7.23 -17.25
CA ARG A 486 9.42 -6.20 -17.36
C ARG A 486 8.40 -6.55 -18.44
N ILE A 487 7.22 -5.95 -18.37
CA ILE A 487 6.20 -6.11 -19.40
C ILE A 487 6.68 -5.44 -20.68
N LYS A 488 6.80 -6.22 -21.75
CA LYS A 488 7.09 -5.71 -23.10
C LYS A 488 5.80 -5.26 -23.78
N THR A 489 4.79 -6.13 -23.74
CA THR A 489 3.49 -5.86 -24.34
C THR A 489 2.37 -6.45 -23.49
N THR A 490 1.24 -5.77 -23.43
CA THR A 490 -0.04 -6.37 -23.02
C THR A 490 -0.96 -6.47 -24.23
N THR A 491 -1.75 -7.53 -24.29
CA THR A 491 -2.81 -7.65 -25.30
C THR A 491 -4.09 -8.06 -24.63
N ASP A 492 -5.10 -7.22 -24.76
CA ASP A 492 -6.40 -7.38 -24.15
C ASP A 492 -7.45 -7.67 -25.23
N THR A 493 -8.25 -8.72 -25.03
CA THR A 493 -9.36 -9.12 -25.91
C THR A 493 -10.64 -9.15 -25.09
N SER A 494 -11.64 -8.38 -25.49
CA SER A 494 -12.93 -8.32 -24.79
C SER A 494 -13.77 -9.60 -24.98
N GLU A 495 -13.84 -10.13 -26.21
CA GLU A 495 -14.54 -11.38 -26.58
C GLU A 495 -13.94 -12.04 -27.85
N ILE A 496 -14.37 -13.27 -28.18
CA ILE A 496 -13.95 -14.00 -29.39
C ILE A 496 -14.49 -13.29 -30.64
N GLY A 497 -13.61 -12.65 -31.42
CA GLY A 497 -13.96 -12.03 -32.71
C GLY A 497 -13.81 -10.50 -32.80
N ILE A 498 -13.38 -9.83 -31.72
CA ILE A 498 -13.08 -8.39 -31.69
C ILE A 498 -11.56 -8.17 -31.84
N THR A 499 -11.16 -7.05 -32.47
CA THR A 499 -9.74 -6.67 -32.62
C THR A 499 -9.07 -6.49 -31.25
N PRO A 500 -7.98 -7.22 -30.96
CA PRO A 500 -7.23 -7.06 -29.71
C PRO A 500 -6.64 -5.66 -29.55
N VAL A 501 -6.61 -5.17 -28.32
CA VAL A 501 -5.89 -3.93 -27.97
C VAL A 501 -4.51 -4.32 -27.49
N THR A 502 -3.49 -3.92 -28.24
CA THR A 502 -2.09 -4.15 -27.86
C THR A 502 -1.45 -2.85 -27.39
N LYS A 503 -0.84 -2.90 -26.21
CA LYS A 503 0.03 -1.84 -25.69
C LYS A 503 1.47 -2.32 -25.71
N ASN A 504 2.36 -1.51 -26.28
CA ASN A 504 3.80 -1.73 -26.22
C ASN A 504 4.41 -0.79 -25.19
N TYR A 505 5.37 -1.30 -24.40
CA TYR A 505 6.04 -0.54 -23.36
C TYR A 505 7.52 -0.37 -23.73
N LEU A 506 7.96 0.87 -23.88
CA LEU A 506 9.35 1.22 -24.15
C LEU A 506 9.96 1.90 -22.93
N TYR A 507 11.09 1.36 -22.46
CA TYR A 507 11.73 1.78 -21.22
C TYR A 507 13.07 2.45 -21.48
N TYR A 508 13.29 3.59 -20.83
CA TYR A 508 14.50 4.41 -20.95
C TYR A 508 15.03 4.79 -19.57
N ASP A 509 16.28 5.24 -19.53
CA ASP A 509 16.92 5.73 -18.31
C ASP A 509 16.88 4.70 -17.17
N LEU A 510 17.33 3.47 -17.47
CA LEU A 510 17.44 2.40 -16.48
C LEU A 510 18.41 2.81 -15.37
N VAL A 511 17.93 2.78 -14.15
CA VAL A 511 18.72 2.97 -12.94
C VAL A 511 18.87 1.63 -12.23
N GLU A 512 20.11 1.28 -11.94
CA GLU A 512 20.52 0.11 -11.15
C GLU A 512 21.17 0.62 -9.85
N LEU A 513 20.46 0.54 -8.73
CA LEU A 513 20.95 1.06 -7.45
C LEU A 513 22.10 0.22 -6.89
N ARG A 514 21.90 -1.10 -6.84
CA ARG A 514 22.89 -2.05 -6.37
C ARG A 514 23.02 -3.18 -7.39
N LYS A 515 24.26 -3.47 -7.76
CA LYS A 515 24.62 -4.65 -8.54
C LYS A 515 24.82 -5.84 -7.60
N PRO A 516 24.58 -7.08 -8.06
CA PRO A 516 24.98 -8.25 -7.32
C PRO A 516 26.47 -8.24 -6.98
N TYR A 517 26.77 -8.42 -5.69
CA TYR A 517 28.12 -8.35 -5.17
C TYR A 517 28.38 -9.56 -4.27
N TYR A 518 29.41 -10.33 -4.62
CA TYR A 518 29.68 -11.66 -4.06
C TYR A 518 31.10 -11.81 -3.51
N PHE A 519 31.91 -10.77 -3.62
CA PHE A 519 33.34 -10.81 -3.32
C PHE A 519 33.66 -9.85 -2.19
N GLU A 520 34.45 -10.25 -1.21
CA GLU A 520 34.83 -9.39 -0.09
C GLU A 520 36.31 -9.57 0.24
N ASN A 521 37.01 -8.46 0.41
CA ASN A 521 38.36 -8.46 0.99
C ASN A 521 38.23 -8.48 2.52
N ARG A 522 38.88 -9.44 3.16
CA ARG A 522 38.83 -9.62 4.60
C ARG A 522 40.23 -9.60 5.19
N LYS A 523 40.30 -9.15 6.43
CA LYS A 523 41.51 -9.17 7.25
C LYS A 523 41.29 -10.21 8.35
N ILE A 524 42.26 -11.09 8.55
CA ILE A 524 42.35 -11.89 9.77
C ILE A 524 43.41 -11.25 10.66
N PHE A 525 43.03 -10.92 11.88
CA PHE A 525 43.94 -10.34 12.86
C PHE A 525 44.48 -11.44 13.78
N SER A 526 45.72 -11.27 14.18
CA SER A 526 46.43 -12.10 15.13
C SER A 526 47.12 -11.19 16.12
N THR A 527 47.08 -11.56 17.39
CA THR A 527 47.61 -10.76 18.49
C THR A 527 48.67 -11.56 19.22
N CYS A 528 49.74 -10.91 19.62
CA CYS A 528 50.77 -11.54 20.42
C CYS A 528 50.44 -11.39 21.91
N GLU A 529 49.80 -12.41 22.49
CA GLU A 529 49.33 -12.43 23.88
C GLU A 529 50.48 -12.20 24.87
N GLY A 530 50.29 -11.30 25.84
CA GLY A 530 51.34 -10.93 26.81
C GLY A 530 52.42 -9.96 26.29
N SER A 531 52.29 -9.45 25.06
CA SER A 531 53.20 -8.45 24.49
C SER A 531 52.51 -7.10 24.24
N SER A 532 53.29 -6.02 24.16
CA SER A 532 52.84 -4.70 23.71
C SER A 532 52.86 -4.52 22.18
N GLN A 533 53.08 -5.60 21.42
CA GLN A 533 53.17 -5.51 19.96
C GLN A 533 51.78 -5.27 19.34
N PRO A 534 51.68 -4.44 18.28
CA PRO A 534 50.42 -4.23 17.58
C PRO A 534 49.93 -5.53 16.90
N PRO A 535 48.62 -5.73 16.72
CA PRO A 535 48.09 -6.89 16.03
C PRO A 535 48.60 -6.93 14.59
N MET A 536 49.02 -8.10 14.16
CA MET A 536 49.33 -8.36 12.75
C MET A 536 48.07 -8.82 12.04
N TYR A 537 47.85 -8.32 10.84
CA TYR A 537 46.78 -8.81 9.98
C TYR A 537 47.32 -9.45 8.71
N ALA A 538 46.60 -10.46 8.25
CA ALA A 538 46.76 -11.02 6.91
C ALA A 538 45.50 -10.77 6.09
N MET A 539 45.67 -10.39 4.83
CA MET A 539 44.57 -10.22 3.89
C MET A 539 44.18 -11.54 3.23
N TYR A 540 42.89 -11.81 3.14
CA TYR A 540 42.33 -12.90 2.34
C TYR A 540 41.06 -12.45 1.63
N HIS A 541 40.70 -13.17 0.58
CA HIS A 541 39.49 -12.93 -0.20
C HIS A 541 38.43 -13.96 0.17
N ALA A 542 37.18 -13.51 0.27
CA ALA A 542 36.02 -14.37 0.44
C ALA A 542 35.06 -14.16 -0.73
N ILE A 543 34.64 -15.25 -1.37
CA ILE A 543 33.52 -15.26 -2.31
C ILE A 543 32.36 -15.97 -1.65
N THR A 544 31.21 -15.31 -1.64
CA THR A 544 29.96 -15.85 -1.10
C THR A 544 29.02 -16.15 -2.25
N SER A 545 28.21 -17.21 -2.15
CA SER A 545 27.18 -17.46 -3.15
C SER A 545 25.90 -16.66 -2.96
N SER A 546 25.74 -16.07 -1.79
CA SER A 546 24.66 -15.12 -1.48
C SER A 546 25.15 -13.72 -1.74
N ASN A 547 24.27 -12.90 -2.29
CA ASN A 547 24.60 -11.52 -2.57
C ASN A 547 24.79 -10.75 -1.25
N ILE A 548 25.92 -10.09 -1.11
CA ILE A 548 26.29 -9.27 0.04
C ILE A 548 25.48 -7.98 0.03
N HIS A 549 25.19 -7.43 -1.16
CA HIS A 549 24.26 -6.34 -1.31
C HIS A 549 22.83 -6.87 -1.09
N GLN A 550 22.17 -6.38 -0.04
CA GLN A 550 20.76 -6.68 0.23
C GLN A 550 19.84 -6.03 -0.83
N LEU A 551 19.81 -6.54 -2.06
CA LEU A 551 19.10 -5.91 -3.20
C LEU A 551 17.61 -5.72 -2.92
N MET A 552 17.03 -6.56 -2.08
CA MET A 552 15.60 -6.57 -1.77
C MET A 552 15.25 -5.76 -0.51
N SER A 553 16.25 -5.20 0.18
CA SER A 553 16.01 -4.34 1.37
C SER A 553 15.57 -2.93 0.97
N LEU A 554 15.73 -2.55 -0.30
CA LEU A 554 15.45 -1.21 -0.82
C LEU A 554 14.56 -1.37 -2.07
N ASN A 555 13.29 -1.00 -1.96
CA ASN A 555 12.35 -1.13 -3.07
C ASN A 555 12.16 0.19 -3.82
N PRO A 556 12.23 0.21 -5.17
CA PRO A 556 12.78 -0.81 -6.07
C PRO A 556 14.29 -0.62 -6.36
N ASN A 557 15.03 -1.71 -6.62
CA ASN A 557 16.47 -1.69 -6.96
C ASN A 557 16.74 -1.42 -8.46
N LEU A 558 15.79 -1.77 -9.33
CA LEU A 558 15.80 -1.54 -10.77
C LEU A 558 14.55 -0.74 -11.14
N PHE A 559 14.74 0.38 -11.82
CA PHE A 559 13.64 1.24 -12.25
C PHE A 559 14.02 2.14 -13.42
N TYR A 560 13.03 2.81 -13.99
CA TYR A 560 13.14 3.59 -15.22
C TYR A 560 12.78 5.05 -15.00
N GLY A 561 13.64 5.95 -15.45
CA GLY A 561 13.36 7.39 -15.46
C GLY A 561 12.32 7.79 -16.51
N LYS A 562 12.11 6.98 -17.56
CA LYS A 562 11.12 7.26 -18.60
C LYS A 562 10.51 5.98 -19.17
N VAL A 563 9.19 5.98 -19.36
CA VAL A 563 8.44 4.90 -20.00
C VAL A 563 7.46 5.45 -21.02
N ILE A 564 7.39 4.82 -22.19
CA ILE A 564 6.42 5.16 -23.24
C ILE A 564 5.46 3.97 -23.39
N GLU A 565 4.17 4.24 -23.23
CA GLU A 565 3.08 3.32 -23.58
C GLU A 565 2.58 3.66 -24.99
N GLU A 566 2.83 2.79 -25.96
CA GLU A 566 2.29 2.92 -27.32
C GLU A 566 1.04 2.07 -27.46
N ILE A 567 -0.09 2.69 -27.80
CA ILE A 567 -1.36 2.00 -28.00
C ILE A 567 -1.56 1.84 -29.50
N SER A 568 -1.61 0.60 -29.98
CA SER A 568 -1.68 0.29 -31.42
C SER A 568 -2.84 1.05 -32.09
N GLY A 569 -2.51 2.00 -32.98
CA GLY A 569 -3.48 2.81 -33.73
C GLY A 569 -4.07 4.03 -32.99
N ASN A 570 -3.76 4.25 -31.71
CA ASN A 570 -4.42 5.25 -30.87
C ASN A 570 -3.46 6.32 -30.27
N GLY A 571 -2.15 6.24 -30.52
CA GLY A 571 -1.14 7.19 -30.05
C GLY A 571 -0.25 6.64 -28.93
N LYS A 572 0.45 7.52 -28.22
CA LYS A 572 1.37 7.12 -27.14
C LYS A 572 1.30 8.04 -25.92
N VAL A 573 1.62 7.49 -24.76
CA VAL A 573 1.72 8.21 -23.49
C VAL A 573 3.14 8.05 -22.93
N THR A 574 3.84 9.15 -22.73
CA THR A 574 5.19 9.17 -22.15
C THR A 574 5.13 9.61 -20.70
N HIS A 575 5.63 8.78 -19.81
CA HIS A 575 5.79 9.04 -18.38
C HIS A 575 7.27 9.30 -18.07
N ILE A 576 7.55 10.34 -17.29
CA ILE A 576 8.90 10.68 -16.82
C ILE A 576 8.88 10.73 -15.29
N PHE A 577 9.81 10.06 -14.65
CA PHE A 577 9.89 9.89 -13.19
C PHE A 577 11.15 10.53 -12.62
N GLU A 578 11.06 10.94 -11.36
CA GLU A 578 12.22 11.29 -10.54
C GLU A 578 12.99 10.01 -10.16
N THR A 579 14.32 10.04 -10.29
CA THR A 579 15.22 8.89 -10.07
C THR A 579 16.24 9.13 -8.98
N ASN A 580 15.94 10.01 -8.02
CA ASN A 580 16.86 10.35 -6.95
C ASN A 580 16.90 9.20 -5.94
N ALA A 581 18.00 8.47 -5.93
CA ALA A 581 18.20 7.33 -5.05
C ALA A 581 18.47 7.73 -3.60
N ASP A 582 18.25 6.78 -2.69
CA ASP A 582 18.88 6.81 -1.38
C ASP A 582 20.41 6.72 -1.52
N TYR A 583 21.15 7.24 -0.54
CA TYR A 583 22.61 7.28 -0.58
C TYR A 583 23.24 6.49 0.57
N TRP A 584 24.46 6.03 0.36
CA TRP A 584 25.22 5.36 1.39
C TRP A 584 25.46 6.28 2.60
N GLY A 585 25.54 5.69 3.79
CA GLY A 585 25.92 6.42 4.99
C GLY A 585 27.36 6.94 4.91
N ASN A 586 27.70 7.82 5.84
CA ASN A 586 29.05 8.34 5.97
C ASN A 586 29.94 7.27 6.62
N ASN A 587 31.05 6.91 5.98
CA ASN A 587 32.07 6.08 6.60
C ASN A 587 32.76 6.89 7.70
N ILE A 588 32.59 6.44 8.95
CA ILE A 588 33.19 7.05 10.13
C ILE A 588 34.59 6.48 10.36
N LYS A 589 34.72 5.16 10.26
CA LYS A 589 35.94 4.42 10.59
C LYS A 589 36.03 3.16 9.73
N GLY A 590 37.24 2.86 9.28
CA GLY A 590 37.56 1.58 8.66
C GLY A 590 37.06 1.43 7.22
N ASP A 591 36.94 0.19 6.78
CA ASP A 591 36.48 -0.16 5.43
C ASP A 591 34.94 -0.05 5.36
N PRO A 592 34.34 0.31 4.20
CA PRO A 592 32.89 0.33 4.07
C PRO A 592 32.26 -1.02 4.43
N VAL A 593 31.07 -0.98 5.05
CA VAL A 593 30.22 -2.12 5.37
C VAL A 593 29.14 -2.25 4.29
N PRO A 594 29.26 -3.17 3.31
CA PRO A 594 28.34 -3.22 2.15
C PRO A 594 26.90 -3.60 2.51
N THR A 595 26.70 -4.22 3.68
CA THR A 595 25.39 -4.57 4.23
C THR A 595 24.71 -3.42 4.98
N SER A 596 25.38 -2.27 5.14
CA SER A 596 24.80 -1.14 5.86
C SER A 596 23.54 -0.62 5.16
N GLN A 597 22.61 -0.13 5.96
CA GLN A 597 21.46 0.59 5.46
C GLN A 597 21.89 1.90 4.78
N TRP A 598 21.04 2.38 3.87
CA TRP A 598 21.22 3.66 3.22
C TRP A 598 20.41 4.74 3.93
N THR A 599 20.90 5.98 3.85
CA THR A 599 20.12 7.12 4.31
C THR A 599 19.01 7.39 3.30
N ASN A 600 17.77 7.54 3.78
CA ASN A 600 16.56 7.65 2.96
C ASN A 600 16.42 9.04 2.27
N PHE A 601 17.46 9.53 1.60
CA PHE A 601 17.48 10.83 0.91
C PHE A 601 16.62 10.88 -0.35
N GLY A 602 16.36 9.76 -1.01
CA GLY A 602 15.62 9.63 -2.26
C GLY A 602 14.11 9.73 -2.10
N TRP A 603 13.62 10.70 -1.34
CA TRP A 603 12.19 10.81 -0.96
C TRP A 603 11.25 11.04 -2.15
N ASN A 604 11.76 11.56 -3.28
CA ASN A 604 10.99 11.75 -4.50
C ASN A 604 11.23 10.64 -5.53
N ASN A 605 12.01 9.61 -5.25
CA ASN A 605 12.23 8.49 -6.16
C ASN A 605 10.89 7.87 -6.60
N GLY A 606 10.69 7.69 -7.90
CA GLY A 606 9.47 7.13 -8.48
C GLY A 606 8.28 8.09 -8.52
N LYS A 607 8.41 9.34 -8.04
CA LYS A 607 7.36 10.35 -8.26
C LYS A 607 7.35 10.78 -9.72
N GLU A 608 6.17 10.89 -10.30
CA GLU A 608 6.00 11.25 -11.71
C GLU A 608 6.29 12.73 -11.91
N LYS A 609 7.33 13.05 -12.67
CA LYS A 609 7.75 14.42 -13.00
C LYS A 609 6.91 15.02 -14.12
N SER A 610 6.56 14.23 -15.13
CA SER A 610 5.68 14.67 -16.20
C SER A 610 5.04 13.52 -16.99
N THR A 611 3.84 13.78 -17.52
CA THR A 611 3.13 12.90 -18.45
C THR A 611 2.87 13.64 -19.76
N ILE A 612 3.16 13.02 -20.90
CA ILE A 612 2.96 13.59 -22.24
C ILE A 612 2.04 12.66 -23.03
N PHE A 613 0.96 13.20 -23.58
CA PHE A 613 0.01 12.48 -24.43
C PHE A 613 0.21 12.93 -25.87
N GLU A 614 0.38 11.96 -26.78
CA GLU A 614 0.56 12.18 -28.22
C GLU A 614 -0.46 11.34 -29.00
N ASP A 615 -0.96 11.87 -30.11
CA ASP A 615 -1.81 11.12 -31.05
C ASP A 615 -0.99 10.13 -31.90
N ALA A 616 -1.67 9.42 -32.81
CA ALA A 616 -1.02 8.45 -33.70
C ALA A 616 -0.03 9.08 -34.70
N ASP A 617 -0.19 10.36 -35.03
CA ASP A 617 0.69 11.12 -35.92
C ASP A 617 1.90 11.71 -35.17
N GLY A 618 1.94 11.58 -33.84
CA GLY A 618 3.00 12.11 -32.97
C GLY A 618 2.79 13.57 -32.57
N ASN A 619 1.62 14.15 -32.80
CA ASN A 619 1.31 15.48 -32.30
C ASN A 619 1.01 15.41 -30.80
N LYS A 620 1.60 16.32 -30.02
CA LYS A 620 1.26 16.46 -28.60
C LYS A 620 -0.18 16.92 -28.46
N LEU A 621 -0.93 16.22 -27.63
CA LEU A 621 -2.30 16.57 -27.24
C LEU A 621 -2.30 17.26 -25.88
N LYS A 622 -1.46 16.77 -24.96
CA LYS A 622 -1.42 17.24 -23.58
C LYS A 622 -0.08 16.99 -22.93
N THR A 623 0.36 17.88 -22.05
CA THR A 623 1.49 17.66 -21.15
C THR A 623 1.10 18.06 -19.74
N ILE A 624 1.40 17.22 -18.76
CA ILE A 624 1.23 17.50 -17.34
C ILE A 624 2.60 17.44 -16.69
N THR A 625 2.99 18.48 -15.96
CA THR A 625 4.23 18.53 -15.18
C THR A 625 3.90 18.67 -13.71
N TYR A 626 4.59 17.92 -12.86
CA TYR A 626 4.40 17.91 -11.42
C TYR A 626 5.65 18.43 -10.71
N ASN A 627 5.45 19.18 -9.64
CA ASN A 627 6.53 19.65 -8.78
C ASN A 627 6.24 19.23 -7.34
N TYR A 628 7.07 18.34 -6.81
CA TYR A 628 7.00 17.89 -5.43
C TYR A 628 8.06 18.57 -4.59
N VAL A 629 7.75 18.85 -3.32
CA VAL A 629 8.66 19.51 -2.39
C VAL A 629 8.65 18.80 -1.03
N GLU A 630 9.79 18.87 -0.35
CA GLU A 630 9.96 18.48 1.05
C GLU A 630 9.88 19.71 1.96
N ASP A 631 9.11 19.63 3.03
CA ASP A 631 9.11 20.63 4.10
C ASP A 631 10.40 20.53 4.94
N GLN A 632 11.28 21.51 4.77
CA GLN A 632 12.55 21.60 5.49
C GLN A 632 12.40 21.99 6.97
N SER A 633 11.26 22.59 7.36
CA SER A 633 11.08 23.14 8.72
C SER A 633 10.79 22.06 9.77
N ASN A 634 10.26 20.91 9.34
CA ASN A 634 9.75 19.87 10.23
C ASN A 634 10.43 18.53 9.94
N LYS A 635 11.76 18.55 9.79
CA LYS A 635 12.57 17.35 9.59
C LYS A 635 13.08 16.81 10.92
N THR A 636 12.99 15.50 11.12
CA THR A 636 13.56 14.81 12.29
C THR A 636 14.46 13.68 11.82
N GLU A 637 15.64 13.52 12.42
CA GLU A 637 16.60 12.49 12.03
C GLU A 637 16.78 11.50 13.18
N VAL A 638 16.63 10.21 12.90
CA VAL A 638 17.06 9.13 13.79
C VAL A 638 18.35 8.56 13.22
N ARG A 639 19.48 8.89 13.85
CA ARG A 639 20.82 8.45 13.43
C ARG A 639 21.03 6.99 13.85
N ALA A 640 21.88 6.29 13.11
CA ALA A 640 22.23 4.89 13.35
C ALA A 640 23.66 4.62 12.87
N ILE A 641 24.35 3.68 13.51
CA ILE A 641 25.69 3.25 13.12
C ILE A 641 25.65 1.75 12.79
N ALA A 642 25.81 1.43 11.51
CA ALA A 642 26.11 0.06 11.11
C ALA A 642 27.58 -0.23 11.40
N ARG A 643 27.87 -1.33 12.08
CA ARG A 643 29.23 -1.69 12.50
C ARG A 643 29.63 -3.09 12.09
N ARG A 644 30.92 -3.29 11.87
CA ARG A 644 31.54 -4.61 11.70
C ARG A 644 32.76 -4.69 12.62
N LYS A 645 32.74 -5.65 13.55
CA LYS A 645 33.87 -5.93 14.44
C LYS A 645 34.89 -6.82 13.75
N LEU A 646 36.10 -6.31 13.59
CA LEU A 646 37.21 -6.98 12.91
C LEU A 646 37.97 -7.93 13.84
N PHE A 647 38.16 -7.53 15.10
CA PHE A 647 38.82 -8.32 16.14
C PHE A 647 38.41 -7.85 17.54
N SER A 648 38.66 -8.68 18.55
CA SER A 648 38.51 -8.28 19.96
C SER A 648 39.83 -7.67 20.48
N PRO A 649 39.83 -6.48 21.08
CA PRO A 649 41.03 -5.88 21.64
C PRO A 649 41.58 -6.72 22.82
N VAL A 650 42.91 -6.83 22.93
CA VAL A 650 43.59 -7.77 23.85
C VAL A 650 43.94 -7.16 25.22
N VAL A 651 43.58 -5.90 25.49
CA VAL A 651 43.95 -5.23 26.75
C VAL A 651 42.73 -4.67 27.47
N TYR A 652 42.57 -5.06 28.73
CA TYR A 652 41.43 -4.76 29.60
C TYR A 652 41.34 -3.31 30.12
N ASN A 653 42.22 -2.37 29.74
CA ASN A 653 42.18 -1.05 30.38
C ASN A 653 42.77 0.17 29.62
N SER A 654 42.91 0.12 28.30
CA SER A 654 43.11 1.34 27.52
C SER A 654 42.73 1.15 26.06
N THR A 655 42.06 2.17 25.52
CA THR A 655 41.65 2.34 24.12
C THR A 655 42.75 1.91 23.15
N TRP A 656 42.49 0.87 22.34
CA TRP A 656 43.35 0.56 21.20
C TRP A 656 43.18 1.64 20.13
N ASN A 657 44.22 2.46 19.94
CA ASN A 657 44.54 3.23 18.72
C ASN A 657 43.33 3.69 17.87
N ASN A 658 42.41 4.50 18.40
CA ASN A 658 41.31 5.08 17.62
C ASN A 658 40.33 4.06 16.99
N PHE A 659 40.00 2.93 17.65
CA PHE A 659 38.98 1.96 17.21
C PHE A 659 39.31 1.24 15.88
N GLU A 660 40.56 0.83 15.68
CA GLU A 660 40.98 0.05 14.49
C GLU A 660 40.35 -1.35 14.40
N ASN A 661 39.73 -1.82 15.48
CA ASN A 661 38.97 -3.06 15.57
C ASN A 661 37.55 -2.96 15.00
N LEU A 662 37.08 -1.76 14.62
CA LEU A 662 35.73 -1.55 14.10
C LEU A 662 35.75 -0.89 12.72
N ASP A 663 34.90 -1.38 11.83
CA ASP A 663 34.40 -0.60 10.71
C ASP A 663 33.03 -0.02 11.09
N MET A 664 32.80 1.26 10.80
CA MET A 664 31.57 1.97 11.18
C MET A 664 31.08 2.88 10.06
N ILE A 665 29.81 2.73 9.70
CA ILE A 665 29.08 3.60 8.79
C ILE A 665 27.89 4.22 9.53
N MET A 666 27.79 5.54 9.52
CA MET A 666 26.62 6.23 10.04
C MET A 666 25.64 6.58 8.93
N TYR A 667 24.39 6.18 9.11
CA TYR A 667 23.27 6.56 8.25
C TYR A 667 22.16 7.19 9.07
N LYS A 668 21.15 7.73 8.37
CA LYS A 668 20.02 8.42 9.00
C LYS A 668 18.70 7.85 8.50
N ASN A 669 17.75 7.67 9.42
CA ASN A 669 16.34 7.54 9.09
C ASN A 669 15.71 8.93 9.25
N ILE A 670 15.42 9.58 8.13
CA ILE A 670 14.91 10.94 8.10
C ILE A 670 13.39 10.90 7.99
N SER A 671 12.74 11.41 9.02
CA SER A 671 11.32 11.71 9.08
C SER A 671 11.05 13.09 8.49
N ARG A 672 10.20 13.15 7.46
CA ARG A 672 9.94 14.38 6.70
C ARG A 672 8.52 14.42 6.16
N PHE A 673 8.01 15.62 5.95
CA PHE A 673 6.75 15.82 5.21
C PHE A 673 7.08 16.19 3.76
N THR A 674 6.48 15.48 2.81
CA THR A 674 6.64 15.76 1.37
C THR A 674 5.28 15.85 0.72
N TYR A 675 5.12 16.77 -0.24
CA TYR A 675 3.83 17.05 -0.85
C TYR A 675 3.98 17.51 -2.30
N LEU A 676 2.90 17.43 -3.06
CA LEU A 676 2.81 18.06 -4.38
C LEU A 676 2.63 19.56 -4.16
N GLN A 677 3.59 20.38 -4.60
CA GLN A 677 3.51 21.84 -4.49
C GLN A 677 2.77 22.44 -5.67
N SER A 678 3.01 21.94 -6.88
CA SER A 678 2.35 22.45 -8.08
C SER A 678 2.20 21.43 -9.19
N GLN A 679 1.24 21.71 -10.08
CA GLN A 679 0.99 20.98 -11.32
C GLN A 679 0.77 22.00 -12.44
N ILE A 680 1.39 21.79 -13.59
CA ILE A 680 1.16 22.59 -14.81
C ILE A 680 0.57 21.64 -15.85
N THR A 681 -0.52 22.06 -16.50
CA THR A 681 -1.13 21.33 -17.61
C THR A 681 -1.08 22.20 -18.85
N THR A 682 -0.50 21.68 -19.94
CA THR A 682 -0.49 22.32 -21.26
C THR A 682 -1.31 21.45 -22.20
N ASP A 683 -2.49 21.92 -22.61
CA ASP A 683 -3.31 21.29 -23.64
C ASP A 683 -2.95 21.92 -25.00
N TYR A 684 -2.84 21.13 -26.06
CA TYR A 684 -2.45 21.59 -27.38
C TYR A 684 -3.66 21.60 -28.31
N LEU A 685 -4.30 22.76 -28.47
CA LEU A 685 -5.48 22.92 -29.34
C LEU A 685 -5.03 23.35 -30.73
N ASN A 686 -5.17 22.46 -31.72
CA ASN A 686 -4.66 22.67 -33.09
C ASN A 686 -3.16 23.04 -33.11
N GLY A 687 -2.36 22.40 -32.26
CA GLY A 687 -0.94 22.67 -32.10
C GLY A 687 -0.58 23.89 -31.23
N ASN A 688 -1.56 24.71 -30.83
CA ASN A 688 -1.31 25.87 -29.97
C ASN A 688 -1.36 25.48 -28.49
N PRO A 689 -0.31 25.79 -27.69
CA PRO A 689 -0.27 25.44 -26.28
C PRO A 689 -1.18 26.36 -25.45
N VAL A 690 -2.00 25.75 -24.61
CA VAL A 690 -2.94 26.39 -23.71
C VAL A 690 -2.61 25.91 -22.29
N VAL A 691 -2.10 26.83 -21.46
CA VAL A 691 -1.48 26.48 -20.17
C VAL A 691 -2.43 26.79 -19.01
N SER A 692 -2.65 25.81 -18.15
CA SER A 692 -3.24 26.00 -16.83
C SER A 692 -2.25 25.54 -15.75
N SER A 693 -2.38 26.09 -14.55
CA SER A 693 -1.54 25.70 -13.42
C SER A 693 -2.37 25.50 -12.17
N THR A 694 -1.87 24.68 -11.25
CA THR A 694 -2.44 24.46 -9.93
C THR A 694 -1.33 24.49 -8.90
N GLN A 695 -1.53 25.25 -7.82
CA GLN A 695 -0.66 25.31 -6.64
C GLN A 695 -1.39 24.71 -5.44
N TYR A 696 -0.63 24.03 -4.59
CA TYR A 696 -1.11 23.34 -3.40
C TYR A 696 -0.32 23.84 -2.20
N PHE A 697 -1.04 24.26 -1.16
CA PHE A 697 -0.45 24.87 0.03
C PHE A 697 -0.81 24.07 1.28
N TYR A 698 0.18 23.88 2.14
CA TYR A 698 0.12 23.11 3.38
C TYR A 698 0.69 23.96 4.51
N THR A 699 -0.06 24.99 4.90
CA THR A 699 0.49 26.14 5.67
C THR A 699 0.31 26.04 7.17
N ASN A 700 -0.39 25.02 7.67
CA ASN A 700 -0.66 24.89 9.10
C ASN A 700 0.42 24.02 9.76
N PRO A 701 1.18 24.52 10.76
CA PRO A 701 2.22 23.73 11.41
C PRO A 701 1.68 22.60 12.31
N ALA A 702 0.39 22.62 12.68
CA ALA A 702 -0.21 21.61 13.54
C ALA A 702 -0.57 20.31 12.79
N HIS A 703 -0.68 20.34 11.46
CA HIS A 703 -1.10 19.18 10.68
C HIS A 703 -0.66 19.24 9.21
N TYR A 704 -0.78 18.11 8.51
CA TYR A 704 -0.20 17.91 7.18
C TYR A 704 -1.25 17.88 6.05
N GLN A 705 -2.46 18.39 6.30
CA GLN A 705 -3.53 18.41 5.29
C GLN A 705 -3.42 19.65 4.40
N LEU A 706 -3.93 19.54 3.17
CA LEU A 706 -3.99 20.64 2.20
C LEU A 706 -4.84 21.80 2.74
N THR A 707 -4.27 22.99 2.93
CA THR A 707 -4.97 24.17 3.46
C THR A 707 -5.50 25.07 2.34
N LEU A 708 -4.85 25.12 1.18
CA LEU A 708 -5.32 25.90 0.03
C LEU A 708 -4.95 25.21 -1.30
N LYS A 709 -5.89 25.18 -2.24
CA LYS A 709 -5.66 24.84 -3.65
C LYS A 709 -5.94 26.07 -4.50
N GLU A 710 -4.98 26.49 -5.32
CA GLU A 710 -5.13 27.59 -6.26
C GLU A 710 -4.97 27.07 -7.68
N SER A 711 -5.86 27.43 -8.59
CA SER A 711 -5.83 26.96 -9.99
C SER A 711 -6.01 28.14 -10.92
N THR A 712 -5.07 28.33 -11.84
CA THR A 712 -5.10 29.41 -12.84
C THR A 712 -5.38 28.79 -14.19
N THR A 713 -6.46 29.24 -14.83
CA THR A 713 -6.85 28.82 -16.18
C THR A 713 -6.06 29.61 -17.25
N PRO A 714 -6.11 29.19 -18.52
CA PRO A 714 -5.35 29.83 -19.59
C PRO A 714 -5.75 31.27 -19.89
N ASP A 715 -7.01 31.63 -19.61
CA ASP A 715 -7.56 32.99 -19.71
C ASP A 715 -7.25 33.85 -18.46
N GLY A 716 -6.42 33.35 -17.53
CA GLY A 716 -5.96 34.09 -16.36
C GLY A 716 -6.94 34.11 -15.19
N VAL A 717 -8.01 33.31 -15.25
CA VAL A 717 -8.96 33.18 -14.14
C VAL A 717 -8.34 32.33 -13.03
N VAL A 718 -8.30 32.88 -11.81
CA VAL A 718 -7.74 32.20 -10.64
C VAL A 718 -8.87 31.68 -9.76
N LEU A 719 -8.92 30.37 -9.55
CA LEU A 719 -9.82 29.67 -8.64
C LEU A 719 -9.05 29.26 -7.38
N LYS A 720 -9.39 29.82 -6.23
CA LYS A 720 -8.82 29.44 -4.93
C LYS A 720 -9.83 28.66 -4.11
N LYS A 721 -9.42 27.56 -3.50
CA LYS A 721 -10.23 26.77 -2.56
C LYS A 721 -9.46 26.58 -1.25
N LEU A 722 -9.87 27.31 -0.21
CA LEU A 722 -9.35 27.22 1.14
C LEU A 722 -10.06 26.09 1.91
N TYR A 723 -9.32 25.39 2.75
CA TYR A 723 -9.79 24.35 3.66
C TYR A 723 -9.40 24.71 5.09
N GLN A 724 -10.35 24.64 6.02
CA GLN A 724 -10.08 24.74 7.45
C GLN A 724 -10.51 23.45 8.13
N TYR A 725 -9.64 22.89 8.96
CA TYR A 725 -9.80 21.63 9.68
C TYR A 725 -10.02 21.90 11.17
N ALA A 726 -10.00 20.84 11.97
CA ALA A 726 -10.29 20.92 13.40
C ALA A 726 -9.34 21.88 14.14
N HIS A 727 -8.08 21.98 13.69
CA HIS A 727 -7.08 22.90 14.25
C HIS A 727 -7.41 24.37 13.96
N GLU A 728 -7.70 24.74 12.71
CA GLU A 728 -8.08 26.11 12.36
C GLU A 728 -9.40 26.54 13.02
N LYS A 729 -10.34 25.61 13.17
CA LYS A 729 -11.64 25.87 13.79
C LYS A 729 -11.62 25.74 15.31
N GLY A 730 -10.50 25.36 15.93
CA GLY A 730 -10.36 25.20 17.37
C GLY A 730 -11.26 24.11 17.98
N ASN A 731 -11.61 23.07 17.23
CA ASN A 731 -12.45 21.98 17.73
C ASN A 731 -11.59 20.95 18.50
N GLN A 732 -11.40 21.20 19.80
CA GLN A 732 -10.56 20.35 20.66
C GLN A 732 -11.05 18.89 20.75
N LEU A 733 -12.37 18.67 20.80
CA LEU A 733 -12.94 17.32 20.83
C LEU A 733 -12.49 16.48 19.63
N MET A 734 -12.54 17.05 18.43
CA MET A 734 -12.10 16.38 17.21
C MET A 734 -10.58 16.16 17.19
N ILE A 735 -9.80 17.13 17.66
CA ILE A 735 -8.33 17.03 17.77
C ILE A 735 -7.94 15.87 18.71
N ASP A 736 -8.58 15.79 19.87
CA ASP A 736 -8.31 14.75 20.88
C ASP A 736 -8.66 13.36 20.36
N LYS A 737 -9.73 13.25 19.57
CA LYS A 737 -10.14 12.01 18.89
C LYS A 737 -9.34 11.70 17.62
N ASN A 738 -8.36 12.53 17.26
CA ASN A 738 -7.58 12.46 16.02
C ASN A 738 -8.43 12.55 14.74
N MET A 739 -9.60 13.19 14.81
CA MET A 739 -10.49 13.47 13.67
C MET A 739 -10.05 14.75 12.94
N VAL A 740 -8.79 14.81 12.53
CA VAL A 740 -8.14 16.00 11.97
C VAL A 740 -8.15 16.06 10.45
N GLY A 741 -8.53 14.96 9.79
CA GLY A 741 -8.50 14.83 8.32
C GLY A 741 -9.74 15.37 7.61
N MET A 742 -10.77 15.85 8.33
CA MET A 742 -12.03 16.32 7.74
C MET A 742 -12.06 17.85 7.68
N PRO A 743 -12.23 18.47 6.51
CA PRO A 743 -12.41 19.91 6.43
C PRO A 743 -13.77 20.29 7.04
N LEU A 744 -13.75 21.20 8.00
CA LEU A 744 -14.95 21.77 8.63
C LEU A 744 -15.42 23.03 7.89
N GLU A 745 -14.55 23.74 7.19
CA GLU A 745 -14.96 24.86 6.33
C GLU A 745 -14.23 24.78 4.99
N THR A 746 -14.95 25.09 3.91
CA THR A 746 -14.33 25.32 2.60
C THR A 746 -14.82 26.62 2.00
N ASN A 747 -13.90 27.42 1.48
CA ASN A 747 -14.19 28.70 0.83
C ASN A 747 -13.56 28.71 -0.57
N THR A 748 -14.38 28.90 -1.60
CA THR A 748 -13.96 28.97 -2.99
C THR A 748 -14.14 30.39 -3.52
N THR A 749 -13.08 30.99 -4.03
CA THR A 749 -13.10 32.31 -4.66
C THR A 749 -12.61 32.24 -6.10
N GLN A 750 -13.07 33.19 -6.92
CA GLN A 750 -12.66 33.36 -8.30
C GLN A 750 -12.16 34.79 -8.50
N THR A 751 -10.99 34.95 -9.08
CA THR A 751 -10.42 36.24 -9.48
C THR A 751 -10.35 36.32 -10.99
N ILE A 752 -10.98 37.35 -11.57
CA ILE A 752 -10.94 37.67 -13.01
C ILE A 752 -10.47 39.13 -13.12
N ASN A 753 -9.40 39.39 -13.89
CA ASN A 753 -8.87 40.74 -14.10
C ASN A 753 -8.64 41.54 -12.80
N GLY A 754 -8.17 40.88 -11.74
CA GLY A 754 -7.93 41.47 -10.41
C GLY A 754 -9.16 41.62 -9.52
N ALA A 755 -10.38 41.47 -10.04
CA ALA A 755 -11.60 41.46 -9.25
C ALA A 755 -11.84 40.06 -8.67
N THR A 756 -11.90 39.95 -7.34
CA THR A 756 -12.14 38.69 -6.63
C THR A 756 -13.58 38.61 -6.15
N LYS A 757 -14.27 37.52 -6.46
CA LYS A 757 -15.59 37.17 -5.92
C LYS A 757 -15.55 35.82 -5.21
N THR A 758 -16.33 35.68 -4.16
CA THR A 758 -16.57 34.38 -3.54
C THR A 758 -17.60 33.61 -4.38
N LEU A 759 -17.29 32.37 -4.75
CA LEU A 759 -18.21 31.48 -5.45
C LEU A 759 -19.02 30.63 -4.48
N SER A 760 -18.38 30.16 -3.41
CA SER A 760 -19.05 29.34 -2.40
C SER A 760 -18.29 29.39 -1.10
N LYS A 761 -18.99 29.45 0.02
CA LYS A 761 -18.40 29.18 1.34
C LYS A 761 -19.35 28.29 2.12
N THR A 762 -18.84 27.17 2.61
CA THR A 762 -19.62 26.16 3.34
C THR A 762 -18.90 25.75 4.61
N GLU A 763 -19.63 25.62 5.70
CA GLU A 763 -19.12 25.18 6.99
C GLU A 763 -19.96 24.01 7.52
N THR A 764 -19.31 22.90 7.85
CA THR A 764 -19.92 21.77 8.56
C THR A 764 -19.62 21.89 10.03
N ILE A 765 -20.66 22.09 10.84
CA ILE A 765 -20.56 22.22 12.28
C ILE A 765 -20.49 20.82 12.91
N TYR A 766 -19.48 20.60 13.74
CA TYR A 766 -19.35 19.42 14.60
C TYR A 766 -19.49 19.81 16.07
N PRO A 767 -19.83 18.86 16.97
CA PRO A 767 -19.87 19.13 18.40
C PRO A 767 -18.51 19.54 18.94
N THR A 768 -18.53 20.39 19.97
CA THR A 768 -17.35 20.76 20.78
C THR A 768 -17.28 19.98 22.09
N SER A 769 -18.36 19.31 22.48
CA SER A 769 -18.44 18.39 23.62
C SER A 769 -19.46 17.28 23.35
N ILE A 770 -19.33 16.17 24.07
CA ILE A 770 -20.28 15.06 24.06
C ILE A 770 -20.71 14.73 25.51
N PRO A 771 -21.94 14.22 25.73
CA PRO A 771 -22.92 13.86 24.72
C PRO A 771 -23.67 15.07 24.12
N THR A 772 -24.20 14.90 22.90
CA THR A 772 -25.16 15.83 22.27
C THR A 772 -26.56 15.26 22.30
N THR A 773 -27.59 16.12 22.19
CA THR A 773 -28.98 15.66 22.08
C THR A 773 -29.24 14.94 20.76
N GLN A 774 -28.52 15.31 19.69
CA GLN A 774 -28.68 14.77 18.34
C GLN A 774 -28.02 13.40 18.16
N ALA A 775 -26.79 13.23 18.67
CA ALA A 775 -25.91 12.11 18.34
C ALA A 775 -25.33 11.38 19.58
N GLY A 776 -25.74 11.74 20.80
CA GLY A 776 -25.22 11.14 22.02
C GLY A 776 -23.70 11.28 22.10
N ASN A 777 -22.99 10.18 22.32
CA ASN A 777 -21.52 10.15 22.46
C ASN A 777 -20.76 10.13 21.11
N LEU A 778 -21.46 10.22 19.98
CA LEU A 778 -20.85 10.19 18.65
C LEU A 778 -20.42 11.59 18.22
N VAL A 779 -19.25 11.70 17.60
CA VAL A 779 -18.75 12.95 17.02
C VAL A 779 -19.20 13.02 15.55
N LEU A 780 -20.43 13.50 15.34
CA LEU A 780 -21.07 13.60 14.03
C LEU A 780 -21.45 15.05 13.70
N PRO A 781 -21.62 15.39 12.40
CA PRO A 781 -22.09 16.72 12.01
C PRO A 781 -23.41 17.11 12.71
N LEU A 782 -23.56 18.38 13.08
CA LEU A 782 -24.77 18.95 13.66
C LEU A 782 -25.52 19.84 12.68
N SER A 783 -24.81 20.52 11.78
CA SER A 783 -25.41 21.31 10.71
C SER A 783 -24.41 21.61 9.59
N VAL A 784 -24.92 22.05 8.46
CA VAL A 784 -24.15 22.65 7.37
C VAL A 784 -24.67 24.05 7.13
N LYS A 785 -23.75 25.02 7.10
CA LYS A 785 -24.02 26.42 6.76
C LYS A 785 -23.45 26.74 5.40
N SER A 786 -24.18 27.57 4.65
CA SER A 786 -23.64 28.33 3.52
C SER A 786 -23.49 29.78 3.93
N TYR A 787 -22.73 30.56 3.18
CA TYR A 787 -22.63 32.00 3.37
C TYR A 787 -23.03 32.70 2.08
N ASP A 788 -23.87 33.72 2.24
CA ASP A 788 -24.22 34.61 1.15
C ASP A 788 -22.97 35.29 0.60
N ILE A 789 -22.82 35.25 -0.73
CA ILE A 789 -21.61 35.71 -1.40
C ILE A 789 -21.49 37.24 -1.44
N GLN A 790 -22.58 37.99 -1.25
CA GLN A 790 -22.60 39.46 -1.32
C GLN A 790 -22.32 40.09 0.04
N ASN A 791 -22.89 39.54 1.11
CA ASN A 791 -22.82 40.14 2.45
C ASN A 791 -22.20 39.23 3.52
N ASN A 792 -21.76 38.02 3.16
CA ASN A 792 -21.14 37.03 4.06
C ASN A 792 -22.03 36.63 5.25
N THR A 793 -23.36 36.79 5.11
CA THR A 793 -24.32 36.32 6.11
C THR A 793 -24.46 34.81 6.00
N SER A 794 -24.30 34.09 7.11
CA SER A 794 -24.48 32.63 7.11
C SER A 794 -25.96 32.26 7.08
N SER A 795 -26.30 31.23 6.32
CA SER A 795 -27.59 30.54 6.39
C SER A 795 -27.37 29.06 6.68
N THR A 796 -28.14 28.51 7.60
CA THR A 796 -28.13 27.06 7.86
C THR A 796 -28.87 26.35 6.73
N GLU A 797 -28.14 25.60 5.92
CA GLU A 797 -28.71 24.85 4.79
C GLU A 797 -29.37 23.55 5.28
N VAL A 798 -28.74 22.91 6.25
CA VAL A 798 -29.24 21.69 6.89
C VAL A 798 -28.90 21.68 8.37
N THR A 799 -29.88 21.35 9.21
CA THR A 799 -29.67 20.95 10.61
C THR A 799 -29.86 19.45 10.72
N TYR A 800 -28.90 18.74 11.31
CA TYR A 800 -29.01 17.31 11.57
C TYR A 800 -29.66 17.11 12.93
N ASP A 801 -30.94 16.78 12.95
CA ASP A 801 -31.77 16.81 14.16
C ASP A 801 -31.61 15.56 15.02
N LYS A 802 -31.41 14.40 14.38
CA LYS A 802 -31.42 13.11 15.07
C LYS A 802 -30.60 12.05 14.36
N TYR A 803 -29.75 11.36 15.13
CA TYR A 803 -29.05 10.17 14.72
C TYR A 803 -29.50 8.97 15.57
N ASP A 804 -29.41 7.77 15.01
CA ASP A 804 -29.47 6.56 15.81
C ASP A 804 -28.14 6.30 16.56
N SER A 805 -28.13 5.30 17.45
CA SER A 805 -26.93 4.91 18.20
C SER A 805 -25.78 4.39 17.33
N LYS A 806 -26.02 4.10 16.03
CA LYS A 806 -24.99 3.69 15.06
C LYS A 806 -24.46 4.87 14.25
N GLY A 807 -24.96 6.08 14.49
CA GLY A 807 -24.61 7.27 13.74
C GLY A 807 -25.27 7.38 12.37
N ASN A 808 -26.34 6.63 12.13
CA ASN A 808 -27.18 6.83 10.96
C ASN A 808 -28.08 8.04 11.17
N LEU A 809 -28.16 8.93 10.17
CA LEU A 809 -29.02 10.10 10.23
C LEU A 809 -30.49 9.69 10.10
N GLN A 810 -31.30 9.95 11.14
CA GLN A 810 -32.73 9.65 11.16
C GLN A 810 -33.59 10.85 10.77
N GLN A 811 -33.13 12.07 11.07
CA GLN A 811 -33.86 13.28 10.73
C GLN A 811 -32.90 14.44 10.49
N TYR A 812 -33.20 15.25 9.48
CA TYR A 812 -32.61 16.56 9.27
C TYR A 812 -33.66 17.57 8.84
N THR A 813 -33.41 18.85 9.06
CA THR A 813 -34.28 19.95 8.65
C THR A 813 -33.54 20.83 7.65
N THR A 814 -34.17 21.09 6.49
CA THR A 814 -33.60 21.95 5.45
C THR A 814 -33.74 23.43 5.83
N LYS A 815 -33.06 24.30 5.07
CA LYS A 815 -33.16 25.76 5.18
C LYS A 815 -34.58 26.30 5.21
N ASP A 816 -35.49 25.68 4.44
CA ASP A 816 -36.89 26.09 4.33
C ASP A 816 -37.73 25.67 5.55
N GLY A 817 -37.10 25.08 6.57
CA GLY A 817 -37.76 24.57 7.76
C GLY A 817 -38.47 23.23 7.54
N VAL A 818 -38.23 22.56 6.42
CA VAL A 818 -38.84 21.27 6.09
C VAL A 818 -38.03 20.15 6.72
N SER A 819 -38.63 19.42 7.66
CA SER A 819 -38.03 18.21 8.22
C SER A 819 -38.09 17.06 7.23
N VAL A 820 -36.98 16.38 7.05
CA VAL A 820 -36.84 15.17 6.25
C VAL A 820 -36.42 14.05 7.19
N THR A 821 -37.27 13.02 7.24
CA THR A 821 -37.03 11.82 8.03
C THR A 821 -36.52 10.69 7.15
N ILE A 822 -35.48 10.00 7.60
CA ILE A 822 -34.96 8.77 7.00
C ILE A 822 -35.23 7.61 7.96
N ILE A 823 -35.97 6.62 7.47
CA ILE A 823 -36.23 5.38 8.20
C ILE A 823 -35.21 4.35 7.74
N TRP A 824 -34.48 3.78 8.70
CA TRP A 824 -33.49 2.76 8.46
C TRP A 824 -34.08 1.38 8.75
N GLY A 825 -33.92 0.47 7.79
CA GLY A 825 -34.28 -0.94 7.90
C GLY A 825 -33.06 -1.82 7.70
N TYR A 826 -33.29 -3.11 7.42
CA TYR A 826 -32.23 -4.10 7.25
C TYR A 826 -31.25 -4.11 8.45
N ASN A 827 -31.78 -4.11 9.67
CA ASN A 827 -31.07 -3.99 10.94
C ASN A 827 -30.32 -2.66 11.14
N ASN A 828 -30.93 -1.55 10.71
CA ASN A 828 -30.37 -0.19 10.70
C ASN A 828 -29.10 -0.05 9.82
N ILE A 829 -29.06 -0.75 8.68
CA ILE A 829 -27.91 -0.72 7.77
C ILE A 829 -28.24 0.05 6.49
N GLN A 830 -29.49 0.01 6.02
CA GLN A 830 -29.94 0.65 4.78
C GLN A 830 -31.16 1.56 5.00
N PRO A 831 -31.28 2.69 4.28
CA PRO A 831 -32.46 3.53 4.35
C PRO A 831 -33.60 2.93 3.52
N ILE A 832 -34.75 2.66 4.13
CA ILE A 832 -35.92 2.02 3.50
C ILE A 832 -37.03 3.01 3.14
N ALA A 833 -37.06 4.17 3.79
CA ALA A 833 -37.96 5.25 3.43
C ALA A 833 -37.35 6.62 3.72
N LYS A 834 -37.69 7.60 2.88
CA LYS A 834 -37.46 9.04 3.07
C LYS A 834 -38.81 9.73 3.06
N VAL A 835 -39.13 10.46 4.12
CA VAL A 835 -40.39 11.21 4.26
C VAL A 835 -40.07 12.69 4.42
N GLU A 836 -40.54 13.51 3.48
CA GLU A 836 -40.32 14.95 3.48
C GLU A 836 -41.57 15.66 4.04
N GLY A 837 -41.36 16.52 5.05
CA GLY A 837 -42.38 17.29 5.76
C GLY A 837 -42.78 16.73 7.13
N ALA A 838 -42.36 15.51 7.50
CA ALA A 838 -42.68 14.87 8.78
C ALA A 838 -41.44 14.71 9.67
N THR A 839 -41.60 14.87 10.99
CA THR A 839 -40.54 14.58 11.97
C THR A 839 -40.49 13.09 12.32
N TYR A 840 -39.34 12.63 12.79
CA TYR A 840 -39.16 11.23 13.18
C TYR A 840 -40.10 10.85 14.32
N ASP A 841 -40.29 11.74 15.30
CA ASP A 841 -41.15 11.45 16.45
C ASP A 841 -42.64 11.41 16.05
N GLN A 842 -43.09 12.22 15.08
CA GLN A 842 -44.44 12.10 14.52
C GLN A 842 -44.66 10.72 13.89
N LEU A 843 -43.69 10.24 13.11
CA LEU A 843 -43.77 8.92 12.46
C LEU A 843 -43.67 7.77 13.47
N VAL A 844 -42.83 7.87 14.51
CA VAL A 844 -42.78 6.88 15.59
C VAL A 844 -44.12 6.83 16.34
N ASN A 845 -44.67 7.98 16.73
CA ASN A 845 -45.93 8.05 17.48
C ASN A 845 -47.14 7.58 16.65
N SER A 846 -47.08 7.66 15.32
CA SER A 846 -48.10 7.10 14.43
C SER A 846 -48.12 5.56 14.41
N GLY A 847 -47.05 4.90 14.89
CA GLY A 847 -46.91 3.44 14.86
C GLY A 847 -46.62 2.85 13.48
N LEU A 848 -46.44 3.68 12.44
CA LEU A 848 -46.31 3.22 11.05
C LEU A 848 -44.93 2.66 10.70
N ILE A 849 -43.88 3.00 11.46
CA ILE A 849 -42.49 2.61 11.17
C ILE A 849 -42.24 1.12 11.43
N SER A 850 -42.83 0.56 12.48
CA SER A 850 -42.49 -0.79 12.97
C SER A 850 -42.73 -1.86 11.90
N ALA A 851 -43.85 -1.76 11.16
CA ALA A 851 -44.22 -2.72 10.13
C ALA A 851 -43.21 -2.76 8.98
N ILE A 852 -42.76 -1.61 8.47
CA ILE A 852 -41.79 -1.56 7.36
C ILE A 852 -40.39 -1.96 7.80
N VAL A 853 -39.99 -1.62 9.04
CA VAL A 853 -38.70 -2.05 9.59
C VAL A 853 -38.69 -3.57 9.78
N SER A 854 -39.70 -4.14 10.43
CA SER A 854 -39.81 -5.60 10.59
C SER A 854 -39.88 -6.34 9.26
N ALA A 855 -40.63 -5.83 8.28
CA ALA A 855 -40.65 -6.41 6.94
C ALA A 855 -39.29 -6.31 6.25
N SER A 856 -38.55 -5.22 6.44
CA SER A 856 -37.21 -5.06 5.87
C SER A 856 -36.16 -5.93 6.54
N ASP A 857 -36.32 -6.22 7.83
CA ASP A 857 -35.44 -7.13 8.57
C ASP A 857 -35.70 -8.59 8.18
N LEU A 858 -36.96 -8.92 7.87
CA LEU A 858 -37.35 -10.20 7.28
C LEU A 858 -36.88 -10.34 5.82
N ASP A 859 -36.91 -9.27 5.04
CA ASP A 859 -36.34 -9.24 3.68
C ASP A 859 -34.82 -9.36 3.68
N ALA A 860 -34.16 -8.63 4.58
CA ALA A 860 -32.75 -8.83 4.86
C ALA A 860 -32.46 -10.31 5.14
N ALA A 861 -33.37 -10.99 5.85
CA ALA A 861 -33.26 -12.40 6.21
C ALA A 861 -33.49 -13.39 5.10
N ASN A 862 -34.35 -13.03 4.17
CA ASN A 862 -34.66 -13.85 3.03
C ASN A 862 -35.20 -12.94 1.93
N PRO A 863 -34.44 -12.71 0.85
CA PRO A 863 -34.88 -11.88 -0.28
C PRO A 863 -36.21 -12.32 -0.92
N ALA A 864 -36.67 -13.57 -0.67
CA ALA A 864 -38.01 -13.98 -1.08
C ALA A 864 -39.14 -13.19 -0.39
N ASN A 865 -38.84 -12.49 0.71
CA ASN A 865 -39.77 -11.61 1.41
C ASN A 865 -39.83 -10.21 0.80
N GLU A 866 -39.08 -9.91 -0.28
CA GLU A 866 -39.07 -8.58 -0.87
C GLU A 866 -40.47 -8.15 -1.30
N ALA A 867 -41.27 -9.05 -1.86
CA ALA A 867 -42.66 -8.76 -2.21
C ALA A 867 -43.52 -8.34 -0.99
N ALA A 868 -43.26 -8.93 0.18
CA ALA A 868 -43.94 -8.56 1.43
C ALA A 868 -43.44 -7.20 1.95
N LEU A 869 -42.14 -6.93 1.86
CA LEU A 869 -41.57 -5.62 2.17
C LEU A 869 -42.15 -4.53 1.25
N ILE A 870 -42.21 -4.80 -0.05
CA ILE A 870 -42.81 -3.92 -1.05
C ILE A 870 -44.26 -3.60 -0.68
N THR A 871 -45.05 -4.62 -0.30
CA THR A 871 -46.44 -4.45 0.13
C THR A 871 -46.54 -3.59 1.40
N ALA A 872 -45.63 -3.79 2.36
CA ALA A 872 -45.57 -2.98 3.58
C ALA A 872 -45.19 -1.52 3.27
N LEU A 873 -44.22 -1.29 2.38
CA LEU A 873 -43.79 0.04 1.94
C LEU A 873 -44.89 0.77 1.15
N ASP A 874 -45.65 0.04 0.32
CA ASP A 874 -46.81 0.59 -0.40
C ASP A 874 -47.93 0.95 0.57
N SER A 875 -48.20 0.10 1.56
CA SER A 875 -49.18 0.37 2.61
C SER A 875 -48.78 1.56 3.48
N PHE A 876 -47.49 1.69 3.78
CA PHE A 876 -46.92 2.84 4.47
C PHE A 876 -47.13 4.11 3.64
N ARG A 877 -46.66 4.14 2.39
CA ARG A 877 -46.76 5.31 1.50
C ARG A 877 -48.22 5.76 1.29
N ASN A 878 -49.15 4.81 1.12
CA ASN A 878 -50.56 5.09 0.86
C ASN A 878 -51.39 5.31 2.14
N ASN A 879 -50.76 5.33 3.32
CA ASN A 879 -51.47 5.56 4.56
C ASN A 879 -52.06 6.98 4.59
N SER A 880 -53.32 7.12 5.02
CA SER A 880 -54.01 8.41 5.07
C SER A 880 -53.29 9.44 5.95
N ALA A 881 -52.60 9.01 7.01
CA ALA A 881 -51.79 9.87 7.87
C ALA A 881 -50.56 10.47 7.15
N LEU A 882 -50.17 9.91 5.99
CA LEU A 882 -49.03 10.38 5.19
C LEU A 882 -49.42 11.08 3.89
N SER A 883 -50.73 11.28 3.65
CA SER A 883 -51.25 11.90 2.42
C SER A 883 -50.74 13.31 2.14
N GLY A 884 -50.26 14.03 3.16
CA GLY A 884 -49.66 15.36 3.04
C GLY A 884 -48.14 15.39 2.84
N TYR A 885 -47.47 14.23 2.79
CA TYR A 885 -46.01 14.14 2.74
C TYR A 885 -45.51 13.50 1.45
N GLN A 886 -44.29 13.88 1.04
CA GLN A 886 -43.62 13.20 -0.06
C GLN A 886 -42.84 12.01 0.49
N VAL A 887 -43.20 10.81 0.06
CA VAL A 887 -42.61 9.57 0.57
C VAL A 887 -41.90 8.84 -0.56
N SER A 888 -40.60 8.63 -0.39
CA SER A 888 -39.81 7.72 -1.22
C SER A 888 -39.50 6.46 -0.44
N THR A 889 -39.54 5.30 -1.10
CA THR A 889 -39.22 4.01 -0.47
C THR A 889 -38.21 3.22 -1.29
N TYR A 890 -37.42 2.40 -0.61
CA TYR A 890 -36.27 1.71 -1.19
C TYR A 890 -36.23 0.27 -0.71
N THR A 891 -35.91 -0.65 -1.61
CA THR A 891 -35.56 -2.03 -1.28
C THR A 891 -34.15 -2.34 -1.77
N TYR A 892 -33.51 -3.32 -1.14
CA TYR A 892 -32.13 -3.70 -1.42
C TYR A 892 -31.97 -5.20 -1.37
N ASP A 893 -31.08 -5.69 -2.20
CA ASP A 893 -30.39 -6.95 -1.96
C ASP A 893 -29.07 -6.62 -1.24
N PRO A 894 -28.91 -6.97 0.05
CA PRO A 894 -27.68 -6.73 0.77
C PRO A 894 -26.47 -7.22 -0.03
N LEU A 895 -25.49 -6.31 -0.25
CA LEU A 895 -24.22 -6.54 -0.96
C LEU A 895 -24.30 -6.65 -2.49
N ILE A 896 -25.49 -6.52 -3.07
CA ILE A 896 -25.69 -6.31 -4.51
C ILE A 896 -25.93 -4.82 -4.75
N GLY A 897 -27.02 -4.29 -4.21
CA GLY A 897 -27.41 -2.91 -4.38
C GLY A 897 -28.90 -2.68 -4.16
N VAL A 898 -29.39 -1.54 -4.64
CA VAL A 898 -30.81 -1.17 -4.60
C VAL A 898 -31.58 -2.05 -5.57
N THR A 899 -32.67 -2.67 -5.16
CA THR A 899 -33.52 -3.51 -6.02
C THR A 899 -34.77 -2.77 -6.50
N SER A 900 -35.30 -1.84 -5.68
CA SER A 900 -36.32 -0.90 -6.15
C SER A 900 -36.25 0.46 -5.48
N ILE A 901 -36.67 1.49 -6.22
CA ILE A 901 -36.90 2.83 -5.72
C ILE A 901 -38.33 3.22 -6.11
N THR A 902 -39.17 3.55 -5.14
CA THR A 902 -40.47 4.15 -5.41
C THR A 902 -40.42 5.62 -4.99
N PRO A 903 -40.26 6.57 -5.93
CA PRO A 903 -40.29 8.00 -5.66
C PRO A 903 -41.70 8.48 -5.26
N PRO A 904 -41.88 9.76 -4.85
CA PRO A 904 -43.17 10.29 -4.42
C PRO A 904 -44.25 10.26 -5.50
N SER A 905 -43.87 10.19 -6.78
CA SER A 905 -44.81 10.01 -7.90
C SER A 905 -45.50 8.64 -7.89
N GLY A 906 -44.99 7.68 -7.11
CA GLY A 906 -45.50 6.31 -7.04
C GLY A 906 -45.07 5.40 -8.18
N ILE A 907 -44.39 5.92 -9.22
CA ILE A 907 -43.88 5.14 -10.34
C ILE A 907 -42.58 4.45 -9.92
N ARG A 908 -42.68 3.17 -9.53
CA ARG A 908 -41.55 2.38 -9.08
C ARG A 908 -40.52 2.15 -10.18
N GLU A 909 -39.26 2.29 -9.83
CA GLU A 909 -38.10 1.85 -10.60
C GLU A 909 -37.59 0.52 -10.02
N VAL A 910 -37.33 -0.46 -10.88
CA VAL A 910 -36.79 -1.78 -10.51
C VAL A 910 -35.41 -1.92 -11.13
N TYR A 911 -34.44 -2.23 -10.29
CA TYR A 911 -33.02 -2.26 -10.61
C TYR A 911 -32.61 -3.73 -10.72
N LEU A 912 -32.29 -4.15 -11.94
CA LEU A 912 -31.92 -5.52 -12.26
C LEU A 912 -30.41 -5.61 -12.42
N TYR A 913 -29.81 -6.61 -11.79
CA TYR A 913 -28.36 -6.84 -11.84
C TYR A 913 -28.04 -8.02 -12.75
N ASP A 914 -26.85 -8.01 -13.34
CA ASP A 914 -26.30 -9.18 -14.01
C ASP A 914 -25.75 -10.19 -12.99
N THR A 915 -25.32 -11.36 -13.47
CA THR A 915 -24.76 -12.42 -12.62
C THR A 915 -23.48 -12.01 -11.89
N ALA A 916 -22.85 -10.89 -12.28
CA ALA A 916 -21.69 -10.32 -11.62
C ALA A 916 -22.05 -9.24 -10.58
N ASN A 917 -23.34 -9.10 -10.23
CA ASN A 917 -23.87 -8.06 -9.34
C ASN A 917 -23.61 -6.63 -9.85
N ARG A 918 -23.53 -6.44 -11.18
CA ARG A 918 -23.46 -5.11 -11.80
C ARG A 918 -24.84 -4.73 -12.31
N LEU A 919 -25.24 -3.47 -12.17
CA LEU A 919 -26.56 -2.97 -12.55
C LEU A 919 -26.82 -3.13 -14.06
N LYS A 920 -27.58 -4.12 -14.48
CA LYS A 920 -27.83 -4.42 -15.90
C LYS A 920 -28.90 -3.52 -16.51
N GLU A 921 -30.02 -3.35 -15.83
CA GLU A 921 -31.19 -2.64 -16.35
C GLU A 921 -31.91 -1.91 -15.22
N ILE A 922 -32.57 -0.80 -15.55
CA ILE A 922 -33.58 -0.16 -14.72
C ILE A 922 -34.89 -0.19 -15.50
N ARG A 923 -35.94 -0.69 -14.88
CA ARG A 923 -37.28 -0.85 -15.49
C ARG A 923 -38.35 -0.17 -14.66
N GLU A 924 -39.41 0.24 -15.33
CA GLU A 924 -40.58 0.84 -14.71
C GLU A 924 -41.53 -0.23 -14.16
N SER A 925 -42.09 -0.01 -12.97
CA SER A 925 -43.10 -0.81 -12.26
C SER A 925 -42.72 -2.23 -11.84
N ASN A 926 -42.12 -3.04 -12.72
CA ASN A 926 -41.72 -4.42 -12.42
C ASN A 926 -40.56 -4.90 -13.34
N ALA A 927 -40.03 -6.09 -13.06
CA ALA A 927 -38.90 -6.67 -13.80
C ALA A 927 -39.17 -6.92 -15.30
N THR A 928 -40.44 -6.94 -15.73
CA THR A 928 -40.86 -7.08 -17.14
C THR A 928 -41.39 -5.78 -17.75
N GLY A 929 -41.40 -4.70 -16.97
CA GLY A 929 -41.97 -3.42 -17.38
C GLY A 929 -41.10 -2.66 -18.37
N LYS A 930 -41.50 -1.43 -18.66
CA LYS A 930 -40.83 -0.57 -19.64
C LYS A 930 -39.37 -0.37 -19.24
N LEU A 931 -38.46 -0.63 -20.17
CA LEU A 931 -37.04 -0.36 -19.97
C LEU A 931 -36.82 1.14 -19.89
N LEU A 932 -36.34 1.62 -18.73
CA LEU A 932 -36.01 3.03 -18.49
C LEU A 932 -34.54 3.28 -18.87
N LYS A 933 -33.67 2.37 -18.45
CA LYS A 933 -32.24 2.46 -18.72
C LYS A 933 -31.66 1.06 -18.85
N GLU A 934 -30.76 0.89 -19.80
CA GLU A 934 -29.99 -0.33 -19.99
C GLU A 934 -28.51 0.01 -19.87
N PHE A 935 -27.79 -0.81 -19.14
CA PHE A 935 -26.36 -0.71 -18.97
C PHE A 935 -25.73 -1.89 -19.69
N LYS A 936 -25.29 -1.62 -20.91
CA LYS A 936 -24.45 -2.55 -21.64
C LYS A 936 -23.01 -2.34 -21.21
N TYR A 937 -22.50 -3.34 -20.52
CA TYR A 937 -21.10 -3.38 -20.10
C TYR A 937 -20.23 -3.75 -21.30
N ASN A 938 -20.07 -2.79 -22.20
CA ASN A 938 -19.17 -2.90 -23.33
C ASN A 938 -17.76 -2.60 -22.85
N TYR A 939 -16.89 -3.60 -22.87
CA TYR A 939 -15.47 -3.41 -22.60
C TYR A 939 -14.88 -2.53 -23.70
N LYS A 940 -14.10 -1.51 -23.31
CA LYS A 940 -13.57 -0.51 -24.24
C LYS A 940 -12.48 -1.14 -25.11
N ASN A 941 -12.70 -1.07 -26.43
CA ASN A 941 -11.73 -1.34 -27.50
C ASN A 941 -10.57 -0.34 -27.50
#